data_AF-A0A1C2HTQ0-F1
#
_entry.id   AF-A0A1C2HTQ0-F1
#
_cell.length_a   1.000
_cell.length_b   1.000
_cell.length_c   1.000
_cell.angle_alpha   90.00
_cell.angle_beta   90.00
_cell.angle_gamma   90.00
#
_symmetry.space_group_name_H-M   'P 1'
#
loop_
_entity.id
_entity.type
_entity.pdbx_description
1 polymer ?
#
loop_
_entity_poly.entity_id
_entity_poly.type
_entity_poly.pdbx_seq_one_letter_code
_entity_poly.pdbx_strand_id
1 'polypeptide(L)'
;MASVIRRHLMAETSQTDAPLLDAVMWHADGACQLRLMFANPTKSAQIADSDGLTITERRDVAGGTMVLATAATSDDSDPTTQPPRCIEIATWPPGVDPLLGGTPPAPTRRNITPARAEWDLMAGRDCLIGQRLEESPATVLDWLSWHEDQHGATGAVIVNRTPDDGFIDALNAGIDARDLDIRVVVLDCPVPMGKPDMGPESHPFLAPDAPGKDRMTPPEPDAQRAPMGQGTIFEIVKWRFLAQARAVLTLDVTDFLCPHEDGTPTAFDACQAAKKGVILLVGRRVYPWRVRPRDEARFADHICRQFDARRGMARWGCAPTKTGLEATWRMARVAYAKPDPGKVYPFWRAMALRVPDVKAAELAPKTSLVEDETLLAVAQDNFGHKPVRPPVSKVKAAPKKAAQAGRTAIVTTMKNEGPFILEWLAYHRAIGVDDFLIYTNDCTDGTDTMLDMLTEKGLVVHRENPWRPGGELKPQHAALQASESEPVIQNAGWSICMDVDEFINIKIGDGTLKALYDAMGEANMVSLTWRLFGNCDVHEYKDAFLLDQFTTCAPEVVRKPHQAWGFKTLFRNIDLYKKMGVHRPKGLVPDLWDRVKWINGSGKPMPRELFRNGWRSTMDTYGYDWVQLNHYAVRSAESFLVKRDRGRVNHVDRDQGLNYWFRMNHNAETETSIQRMIPALQTEYNRLMADPDIRAAHEYSVGQHQDKIAALRATENYEKFYGELTSSRFERLSRILHVFGSAVFGAGPGVIPPDLQDRDLPPDFFFTVEHDGEAEH
;
A
#
# COMPACT_ATOMS: atom_id res chain seq x y z
N MET A 1 17.20 -0.91 -46.44
CA MET A 1 17.87 -1.75 -45.42
C MET A 1 16.80 -2.17 -44.43
N ALA A 2 16.78 -3.41 -43.94
CA ALA A 2 15.75 -3.87 -42.98
C ALA A 2 15.64 -2.93 -41.76
N SER A 3 14.43 -2.51 -41.40
CA SER A 3 14.14 -1.61 -40.29
C SER A 3 14.44 -2.25 -38.93
N VAL A 4 14.23 -3.57 -38.80
CA VAL A 4 14.61 -4.37 -37.63
C VAL A 4 15.92 -5.13 -37.87
N ILE A 5 16.81 -5.06 -36.88
CA ILE A 5 18.08 -5.76 -36.84
C ILE A 5 18.10 -6.70 -35.64
N ARG A 6 18.32 -7.98 -35.87
CA ARG A 6 18.49 -8.97 -34.81
C ARG A 6 19.97 -9.09 -34.40
N ARG A 7 20.23 -9.10 -33.09
CA ARG A 7 21.55 -9.31 -32.48
C ARG A 7 21.42 -10.24 -31.28
N HIS A 8 22.50 -10.94 -30.96
CA HIS A 8 22.57 -11.82 -29.79
C HIS A 8 23.65 -11.33 -28.83
N LEU A 9 23.39 -11.42 -27.53
CA LEU A 9 24.45 -11.35 -26.52
C LEU A 9 25.42 -12.51 -26.74
N MET A 10 26.73 -12.24 -26.62
CA MET A 10 27.76 -13.27 -26.62
C MET A 10 27.87 -13.92 -25.23
N ALA A 11 26.73 -14.26 -24.62
CA ALA A 11 26.65 -14.74 -23.26
C ALA A 11 27.03 -16.22 -23.16
N GLU A 12 27.76 -16.57 -22.11
CA GLU A 12 28.12 -17.96 -21.82
C GLU A 12 27.03 -18.62 -20.97
N THR A 13 26.56 -19.79 -21.41
CA THR A 13 25.50 -20.58 -20.74
C THR A 13 26.05 -21.55 -19.69
N SER A 14 27.36 -21.62 -19.49
CA SER A 14 28.01 -22.58 -18.59
C SER A 14 27.98 -22.12 -17.13
N GLN A 15 27.94 -23.08 -16.19
CA GLN A 15 28.18 -22.89 -14.75
C GLN A 15 29.65 -22.50 -14.52
N THR A 16 30.04 -21.33 -15.01
CA THR A 16 31.35 -20.74 -14.77
C THR A 16 31.29 -19.89 -13.52
N ASP A 17 32.41 -19.82 -12.83
CA ASP A 17 32.60 -19.05 -11.60
C ASP A 17 32.30 -17.55 -11.77
N ALA A 18 32.46 -17.04 -13.01
CA ALA A 18 32.18 -15.67 -13.40
C ALA A 18 31.53 -15.61 -14.80
N PRO A 19 30.21 -15.78 -14.93
CA PRO A 19 29.55 -15.81 -16.24
C PRO A 19 29.67 -14.47 -16.98
N LEU A 20 30.14 -14.50 -18.23
CA LEU A 20 30.21 -13.34 -19.11
C LEU A 20 28.87 -13.18 -19.85
N LEU A 21 28.29 -11.98 -19.82
CA LEU A 21 27.05 -11.66 -20.55
C LEU A 21 27.35 -11.10 -21.94
N ASP A 22 28.33 -10.21 -22.07
CA ASP A 22 28.78 -9.71 -23.37
C ASP A 22 30.20 -9.15 -23.26
N ALA A 23 30.87 -9.05 -24.41
CA ALA A 23 32.12 -8.33 -24.56
C ALA A 23 32.04 -7.43 -25.78
N VAL A 24 32.29 -6.14 -25.60
CA VAL A 24 32.17 -5.14 -26.67
C VAL A 24 33.54 -4.57 -27.00
N MET A 25 33.91 -4.57 -28.27
CA MET A 25 35.16 -3.99 -28.76
C MET A 25 34.95 -2.77 -29.67
N TRP A 26 35.86 -1.80 -29.56
CA TRP A 26 35.93 -0.64 -30.46
C TRP A 26 37.38 -0.17 -30.60
N HIS A 27 37.66 0.64 -31.62
CA HIS A 27 38.98 1.25 -31.80
C HIS A 27 38.95 2.68 -31.27
N ALA A 28 39.92 3.01 -30.41
CA ALA A 28 40.15 4.36 -29.91
C ALA A 28 41.65 4.56 -29.65
N ASP A 29 42.16 5.74 -29.99
CA ASP A 29 43.55 6.15 -29.75
C ASP A 29 44.60 5.15 -30.27
N GLY A 30 44.33 4.56 -31.44
CA GLY A 30 45.24 3.60 -32.10
C GLY A 30 45.25 2.20 -31.47
N ALA A 31 44.36 1.91 -30.52
CA ALA A 31 44.29 0.62 -29.85
C ALA A 31 42.88 0.00 -29.88
N CYS A 32 42.82 -1.34 -29.80
CA CYS A 32 41.58 -2.08 -29.66
C CYS A 32 41.15 -2.09 -28.19
N GLN A 33 40.13 -1.30 -27.88
CA GLN A 33 39.53 -1.21 -26.56
C GLN A 33 38.43 -2.26 -26.40
N LEU A 34 38.32 -2.81 -25.20
CA LEU A 34 37.38 -3.85 -24.82
C LEU A 34 36.66 -3.50 -23.54
N ARG A 35 35.37 -3.77 -23.52
CA ARG A 35 34.55 -3.73 -22.31
C ARG A 35 33.90 -5.08 -22.10
N LEU A 36 34.23 -5.74 -21.00
CA LEU A 36 33.68 -7.04 -20.62
C LEU A 36 32.60 -6.83 -19.56
N MET A 37 31.44 -7.45 -19.74
CA MET A 37 30.31 -7.32 -18.83
C MET A 37 29.95 -8.70 -18.26
N PHE A 38 30.26 -8.91 -16.99
CA PHE A 38 29.98 -10.14 -16.26
C PHE A 38 28.64 -10.04 -15.51
N ALA A 39 27.97 -11.18 -15.38
CA ALA A 39 26.67 -11.26 -14.74
C ALA A 39 26.77 -11.06 -13.22
N ASN A 40 25.68 -10.62 -12.60
CA ASN A 40 25.47 -10.68 -11.16
C ASN A 40 25.43 -12.16 -10.72
N PRO A 41 26.18 -12.60 -9.68
CA PRO A 41 26.89 -11.78 -8.68
C PRO A 41 28.42 -11.66 -8.83
N THR A 42 28.99 -11.83 -10.03
CA THR A 42 30.45 -11.73 -10.26
C THR A 42 31.01 -10.42 -9.71
N LYS A 43 32.11 -10.53 -8.96
CA LYS A 43 32.84 -9.41 -8.34
C LYS A 43 34.11 -9.08 -9.10
N SER A 44 34.52 -7.82 -9.06
CA SER A 44 35.73 -7.33 -9.72
C SER A 44 37.00 -8.10 -9.33
N ALA A 45 37.09 -8.55 -8.08
CA ALA A 45 38.21 -9.34 -7.57
C ALA A 45 38.36 -10.72 -8.24
N GLN A 46 37.29 -11.24 -8.85
CA GLN A 46 37.32 -12.53 -9.57
C GLN A 46 37.94 -12.40 -10.96
N ILE A 47 38.24 -11.18 -11.45
CA ILE A 47 38.79 -10.99 -12.80
C ILE A 47 40.32 -10.95 -12.73
N ALA A 48 40.98 -12.02 -13.18
CA ALA A 48 42.43 -12.13 -13.22
C ALA A 48 43.02 -11.41 -14.45
N ASP A 49 44.32 -11.12 -14.42
CA ASP A 49 45.06 -10.68 -15.61
C ASP A 49 45.21 -11.86 -16.59
N SER A 50 45.31 -11.57 -17.89
CA SER A 50 45.42 -12.56 -18.95
C SER A 50 46.46 -12.11 -19.97
N ASP A 51 47.17 -13.07 -20.57
CA ASP A 51 48.23 -12.76 -21.53
C ASP A 51 47.62 -12.08 -22.78
N GLY A 52 48.22 -10.97 -23.22
CA GLY A 52 47.72 -10.20 -24.38
C GLY A 52 46.55 -9.25 -24.11
N LEU A 53 46.04 -9.20 -22.87
CA LEU A 53 44.98 -8.28 -22.43
C LEU A 53 45.47 -7.38 -21.29
N THR A 54 45.55 -6.07 -21.54
CA THR A 54 45.91 -5.09 -20.52
C THR A 54 44.64 -4.56 -19.86
N ILE A 55 44.32 -4.99 -18.65
CA ILE A 55 43.15 -4.51 -17.90
C ILE A 55 43.48 -3.16 -17.25
N THR A 56 42.73 -2.12 -17.62
CA THR A 56 42.90 -0.76 -17.08
C THR A 56 41.92 -0.45 -15.97
N GLU A 57 40.75 -1.10 -15.95
CA GLU A 57 39.74 -0.90 -14.91
C GLU A 57 38.95 -2.18 -14.63
N ARG A 58 38.66 -2.42 -13.35
CA ARG A 58 37.66 -3.39 -12.88
C ARG A 58 36.69 -2.67 -11.95
N ARG A 59 35.39 -2.76 -12.22
CA ARG A 59 34.37 -2.05 -11.44
C ARG A 59 33.13 -2.93 -11.21
N ASP A 60 32.71 -3.02 -9.95
CA ASP A 60 31.41 -3.60 -9.59
C ASP A 60 30.26 -2.67 -10.03
N VAL A 61 29.37 -3.18 -10.88
CA VAL A 61 28.27 -2.42 -11.46
C VAL A 61 26.97 -3.21 -11.37
N ALA A 62 25.99 -2.66 -10.67
CA ALA A 62 24.61 -3.17 -10.61
C ALA A 62 24.51 -4.67 -10.24
N GLY A 63 25.39 -5.15 -9.35
CA GLY A 63 25.43 -6.53 -8.87
C GLY A 63 26.43 -7.41 -9.61
N GLY A 64 26.75 -7.10 -10.86
CA GLY A 64 27.80 -7.76 -11.65
C GLY A 64 29.10 -6.96 -11.72
N THR A 65 29.93 -7.27 -12.72
CA THR A 65 31.24 -6.65 -12.92
C THR A 65 31.40 -6.12 -14.35
N MET A 66 32.01 -4.95 -14.48
CA MET A 66 32.43 -4.36 -15.74
C MET A 66 33.95 -4.19 -15.75
N VAL A 67 34.59 -4.57 -16.85
CA VAL A 67 36.05 -4.49 -17.03
C VAL A 67 36.36 -3.68 -18.28
N LEU A 68 37.29 -2.73 -18.17
CA LEU A 68 37.88 -2.04 -19.31
C LEU A 68 39.27 -2.61 -19.54
N ALA A 69 39.57 -2.96 -20.78
CA ALA A 69 40.85 -3.50 -21.16
C ALA A 69 41.26 -3.09 -22.59
N THR A 70 42.54 -3.23 -22.90
CA THR A 70 43.10 -3.03 -24.23
C THR A 70 43.73 -4.35 -24.69
N ALA A 71 43.41 -4.82 -25.89
CA ALA A 71 44.04 -6.00 -26.48
C ALA A 71 45.23 -5.60 -27.36
N ALA A 72 46.30 -6.39 -27.30
CA ALA A 72 47.42 -6.25 -28.23
C ALA A 72 46.97 -6.66 -29.64
N THR A 73 47.22 -5.81 -30.65
CA THR A 73 46.97 -6.14 -32.05
C THR A 73 48.06 -7.10 -32.53
N SER A 74 47.71 -8.36 -32.76
CA SER A 74 48.60 -9.30 -33.45
C SER A 74 48.60 -8.96 -34.95
N ASP A 75 49.75 -8.54 -35.46
CA ASP A 75 50.14 -8.30 -36.87
C ASP A 75 49.94 -6.90 -37.49
N ASP A 76 51.00 -6.49 -38.21
CA ASP A 76 51.27 -5.26 -38.98
C ASP A 76 50.34 -5.06 -40.21
N SER A 77 49.13 -5.63 -40.18
CA SER A 77 48.09 -5.45 -41.20
C SER A 77 47.05 -4.45 -40.71
N ASP A 78 46.54 -3.61 -41.62
CA ASP A 78 45.62 -2.50 -41.35
C ASP A 78 44.62 -2.81 -40.21
N PRO A 79 44.76 -2.17 -39.02
CA PRO A 79 43.94 -2.44 -37.84
C PRO A 79 42.45 -2.17 -38.05
N THR A 80 42.06 -1.57 -39.19
CA THR A 80 40.65 -1.38 -39.57
C THR A 80 40.01 -2.62 -40.21
N THR A 81 40.78 -3.66 -40.58
CA THR A 81 40.28 -4.74 -41.45
C THR A 81 40.07 -6.12 -40.80
N GLN A 82 40.73 -6.46 -39.67
CA GLN A 82 40.45 -7.72 -38.95
C GLN A 82 40.62 -7.59 -37.42
N PRO A 83 39.54 -7.48 -36.63
CA PRO A 83 39.62 -7.48 -35.16
C PRO A 83 40.14 -8.83 -34.61
N PRO A 84 40.68 -8.88 -33.38
CA PRO A 84 41.06 -10.13 -32.74
C PRO A 84 39.83 -11.05 -32.67
N ARG A 85 39.88 -12.17 -33.39
CA ARG A 85 38.76 -13.11 -33.48
C ARG A 85 38.48 -13.81 -32.14
N CYS A 86 39.46 -13.83 -31.26
CA CYS A 86 39.46 -14.57 -30.01
C CYS A 86 40.38 -13.87 -28.99
N ILE A 87 39.94 -13.72 -27.75
CA ILE A 87 40.70 -13.13 -26.64
C ILE A 87 40.59 -14.07 -25.43
N GLU A 88 41.71 -14.34 -24.75
CA GLU A 88 41.73 -15.11 -23.51
C GLU A 88 41.34 -14.20 -22.32
N ILE A 89 40.41 -14.68 -21.50
CA ILE A 89 40.08 -14.09 -20.20
C ILE A 89 40.30 -15.12 -19.10
N ALA A 90 40.78 -14.65 -17.95
CA ALA A 90 41.07 -15.48 -16.78
C ALA A 90 40.22 -15.03 -15.57
N THR A 91 39.60 -15.98 -14.88
CA THR A 91 38.75 -15.69 -13.71
C THR A 91 39.07 -16.61 -12.53
N TRP A 92 39.06 -16.06 -11.32
CA TRP A 92 39.18 -16.81 -10.06
C TRP A 92 37.81 -17.35 -9.61
N PRO A 93 37.76 -18.47 -8.88
CA PRO A 93 36.52 -19.00 -8.32
C PRO A 93 35.90 -18.08 -7.25
N PRO A 94 34.59 -18.20 -6.95
CA PRO A 94 33.92 -17.37 -5.97
C PRO A 94 34.54 -17.57 -4.57
N GLY A 95 34.63 -16.48 -3.79
CA GLY A 95 35.15 -16.52 -2.42
C GLY A 95 36.68 -16.55 -2.30
N VAL A 96 37.41 -16.60 -3.43
CA VAL A 96 38.86 -16.38 -3.45
C VAL A 96 39.14 -14.89 -3.55
N ASP A 97 39.84 -14.35 -2.56
CA ASP A 97 40.49 -13.04 -2.64
C ASP A 97 42.00 -13.25 -2.81
N PRO A 98 42.56 -12.99 -4.00
CA PRO A 98 44.00 -13.14 -4.24
C PRO A 98 44.88 -12.25 -3.35
N LEU A 99 44.29 -11.24 -2.68
CA LEU A 99 44.97 -10.30 -1.79
C LEU A 99 44.95 -10.75 -0.31
N LEU A 100 44.12 -11.73 0.07
CA LEU A 100 44.09 -12.31 1.42
C LEU A 100 44.98 -13.55 1.45
N GLY A 101 46.25 -13.35 1.83
CA GLY A 101 47.37 -14.31 1.86
C GLY A 101 47.05 -15.82 1.84
N GLY A 102 47.57 -16.49 0.81
CA GLY A 102 47.54 -17.94 0.54
C GLY A 102 47.97 -18.17 -0.92
N THR A 103 48.32 -19.39 -1.33
CA THR A 103 48.54 -19.69 -2.76
C THR A 103 47.17 -19.81 -3.45
N PRO A 104 46.75 -18.86 -4.31
CA PRO A 104 45.42 -18.93 -4.92
C PRO A 104 45.34 -20.11 -5.91
N PRO A 105 44.16 -20.75 -6.07
CA PRO A 105 43.94 -21.79 -7.08
C PRO A 105 44.10 -21.20 -8.48
N ALA A 106 44.71 -21.91 -9.44
CA ALA A 106 44.94 -21.37 -10.78
C ALA A 106 43.64 -20.81 -11.41
N PRO A 107 43.69 -19.63 -12.07
CA PRO A 107 42.50 -19.02 -12.64
C PRO A 107 42.01 -19.83 -13.84
N THR A 108 40.69 -19.92 -14.02
CA THR A 108 40.08 -20.53 -15.20
C THR A 108 40.28 -19.62 -16.39
N ARG A 109 40.98 -20.10 -17.41
CA ARG A 109 41.22 -19.38 -18.68
C ARG A 109 40.23 -19.83 -19.75
N ARG A 110 39.69 -18.89 -20.52
CA ARG A 110 38.76 -19.17 -21.61
C ARG A 110 38.84 -18.14 -22.72
N ASN A 111 38.50 -18.58 -23.91
CA ASN A 111 38.57 -17.83 -25.15
C ASN A 111 37.20 -17.25 -25.52
N ILE A 112 37.12 -15.94 -25.73
CA ILE A 112 35.88 -15.24 -26.09
C ILE A 112 36.01 -14.48 -27.42
N THR A 113 34.91 -14.36 -28.15
CA THR A 113 34.81 -13.51 -29.34
C THR A 113 34.01 -12.26 -29.00
N PRO A 114 34.62 -11.08 -28.92
CA PRO A 114 33.89 -9.87 -28.58
C PRO A 114 33.00 -9.42 -29.75
N ALA A 115 31.84 -8.88 -29.43
CA ALA A 115 30.99 -8.16 -30.37
C ALA A 115 31.62 -6.80 -30.72
N ARG A 116 31.48 -6.38 -31.97
CA ARG A 116 31.86 -5.03 -32.39
C ARG A 116 30.84 -4.01 -31.84
N ALA A 117 31.32 -2.82 -31.49
CA ALA A 117 30.48 -1.65 -31.30
C ALA A 117 29.84 -1.20 -32.63
N GLU A 118 28.51 -1.20 -32.68
CA GLU A 118 27.68 -0.86 -33.85
C GLU A 118 26.98 0.49 -33.62
N TRP A 119 27.76 1.51 -33.23
CA TRP A 119 27.23 2.85 -32.88
C TRP A 119 26.56 3.56 -34.05
N ASP A 120 26.97 3.25 -35.27
CA ASP A 120 26.42 3.79 -36.52
C ASP A 120 24.93 3.48 -36.69
N LEU A 121 24.44 2.39 -36.09
CA LEU A 121 23.02 2.02 -36.14
C LEU A 121 22.11 3.06 -35.46
N MET A 122 22.62 3.71 -34.41
CA MET A 122 21.85 4.64 -33.57
C MET A 122 22.43 6.06 -33.58
N ALA A 123 23.48 6.32 -34.36
CA ALA A 123 24.15 7.61 -34.42
C ALA A 123 23.16 8.74 -34.75
N GLY A 124 23.10 9.75 -33.89
CA GLY A 124 22.23 10.93 -34.07
C GLY A 124 20.73 10.68 -33.85
N ARG A 125 20.30 9.46 -33.51
CA ARG A 125 18.88 9.11 -33.33
C ARG A 125 18.38 9.39 -31.92
N ASP A 126 17.07 9.55 -31.81
CA ASP A 126 16.33 9.57 -30.55
C ASP A 126 15.87 8.15 -30.22
N CYS A 127 16.51 7.55 -29.23
CA CYS A 127 16.45 6.13 -29.01
C CYS A 127 15.64 5.74 -27.77
N LEU A 128 14.80 4.73 -27.91
CA LEU A 128 14.18 4.05 -26.77
C LEU A 128 15.04 2.85 -26.33
N ILE A 129 15.11 2.59 -25.04
CA ILE A 129 15.53 1.30 -24.48
C ILE A 129 14.32 0.67 -23.82
N GLY A 130 13.88 -0.47 -24.36
CA GLY A 130 12.79 -1.26 -23.81
C GLY A 130 13.19 -2.71 -23.57
N GLN A 131 12.42 -3.40 -22.74
CA GLN A 131 12.55 -4.84 -22.52
C GLN A 131 11.25 -5.51 -22.95
N ARG A 132 11.37 -6.64 -23.63
CA ARG A 132 10.26 -7.51 -24.01
C ARG A 132 10.35 -8.83 -23.26
N LEU A 133 9.25 -9.24 -22.66
CA LEU A 133 9.10 -10.52 -21.97
C LEU A 133 8.11 -11.43 -22.69
N GLU A 134 6.84 -11.07 -22.72
CA GLU A 134 5.76 -11.89 -23.30
C GLU A 134 4.90 -11.07 -24.28
N GLU A 135 5.20 -9.78 -24.47
CA GLU A 135 4.39 -8.87 -25.27
C GLU A 135 4.38 -9.27 -26.76
N SER A 136 3.22 -9.17 -27.42
CA SER A 136 3.06 -9.54 -28.82
C SER A 136 3.74 -8.53 -29.77
N PRO A 137 4.01 -8.91 -31.04
CA PRO A 137 4.45 -7.95 -32.06
C PRO A 137 3.54 -6.72 -32.15
N ALA A 138 2.22 -6.91 -32.05
CA ALA A 138 1.25 -5.82 -32.10
C ALA A 138 1.46 -4.81 -30.95
N THR A 139 1.68 -5.29 -29.72
CA THR A 139 1.98 -4.43 -28.58
C THR A 139 3.26 -3.63 -28.78
N VAL A 140 4.32 -4.26 -29.28
CA VAL A 140 5.59 -3.58 -29.55
C VAL A 140 5.44 -2.55 -30.68
N LEU A 141 4.66 -2.86 -31.72
CA LEU A 141 4.38 -1.91 -32.81
C LEU A 141 3.57 -0.70 -32.33
N ASP A 142 2.57 -0.91 -31.45
CA ASP A 142 1.80 0.20 -30.84
C ASP A 142 2.71 1.08 -29.98
N TRP A 143 3.65 0.47 -29.25
CA TRP A 143 4.66 1.18 -28.48
C TRP A 143 5.61 2.00 -29.37
N LEU A 144 6.09 1.44 -30.48
CA LEU A 144 6.97 2.14 -31.42
C LEU A 144 6.25 3.29 -32.12
N SER A 145 5.07 3.04 -32.70
CA SER A 145 4.24 4.05 -33.37
C SER A 145 3.91 5.20 -32.43
N TRP A 146 3.45 4.93 -31.19
CA TRP A 146 3.16 6.00 -30.23
C TRP A 146 4.36 6.95 -30.00
N HIS A 147 5.56 6.40 -29.83
CA HIS A 147 6.73 7.22 -29.53
C HIS A 147 7.34 7.89 -30.77
N GLU A 148 7.18 7.31 -31.96
CA GLU A 148 7.59 7.93 -33.21
C GLU A 148 6.63 9.06 -33.56
N ASP A 149 5.33 8.77 -33.71
CA ASP A 149 4.28 9.70 -34.09
C ASP A 149 4.14 10.89 -33.11
N GLN A 150 4.19 10.62 -31.79
CA GLN A 150 3.85 11.62 -30.77
C GLN A 150 5.06 12.21 -30.04
N HIS A 151 6.25 11.60 -30.17
CA HIS A 151 7.43 12.01 -29.39
C HIS A 151 8.72 12.08 -30.20
N GLY A 152 8.72 11.72 -31.48
CA GLY A 152 9.89 11.83 -32.38
C GLY A 152 10.96 10.77 -32.16
N ALA A 153 10.61 9.61 -31.59
CA ALA A 153 11.56 8.49 -31.50
C ALA A 153 11.92 7.98 -32.90
N THR A 154 13.22 7.86 -33.18
CA THR A 154 13.74 7.42 -34.49
C THR A 154 14.64 6.18 -34.38
N GLY A 155 14.87 5.68 -33.17
CA GLY A 155 15.53 4.40 -32.92
C GLY A 155 15.00 3.68 -31.69
N ALA A 156 15.19 2.36 -31.62
CA ALA A 156 14.90 1.58 -30.43
C ALA A 156 15.87 0.41 -30.27
N VAL A 157 16.29 0.14 -29.03
CA VAL A 157 16.95 -1.12 -28.66
C VAL A 157 16.01 -1.88 -27.71
N ILE A 158 15.54 -3.03 -28.17
CA ILE A 158 14.64 -3.91 -27.43
C ILE A 158 15.44 -5.11 -26.91
N VAL A 159 15.60 -5.20 -25.60
CA VAL A 159 16.17 -6.39 -24.95
C VAL A 159 15.09 -7.46 -24.93
N ASN A 160 15.23 -8.47 -25.79
CA ASN A 160 14.27 -9.55 -25.93
C ASN A 160 14.66 -10.72 -25.01
N ARG A 161 13.73 -11.06 -24.12
CA ARG A 161 13.91 -12.09 -23.08
C ARG A 161 13.01 -13.30 -23.29
N THR A 162 12.58 -13.54 -24.52
CA THR A 162 11.81 -14.74 -24.89
C THR A 162 12.28 -15.22 -26.27
N PRO A 163 12.14 -16.51 -26.60
CA PRO A 163 12.47 -17.02 -27.94
C PRO A 163 11.77 -16.25 -29.07
N ASP A 164 12.41 -16.26 -30.24
CA ASP A 164 11.86 -15.65 -31.46
C ASP A 164 11.01 -16.67 -32.22
N ASP A 165 9.72 -16.69 -31.91
CA ASP A 165 8.71 -17.53 -32.57
C ASP A 165 8.07 -16.79 -33.76
N GLY A 166 8.90 -16.22 -34.65
CA GLY A 166 8.45 -15.38 -35.78
C GLY A 166 8.15 -13.92 -35.39
N PHE A 167 8.61 -13.48 -34.21
CA PHE A 167 8.41 -12.13 -33.72
C PHE A 167 9.11 -11.09 -34.59
N ILE A 168 10.35 -11.36 -35.02
CA ILE A 168 11.14 -10.42 -35.83
C ILE A 168 10.50 -10.17 -37.20
N ASP A 169 10.00 -11.21 -37.86
CA ASP A 169 9.36 -11.10 -39.17
C ASP A 169 8.04 -10.32 -39.06
N ALA A 170 7.24 -10.62 -38.03
CA ALA A 170 6.01 -9.87 -37.73
C ALA A 170 6.28 -8.40 -37.40
N LEU A 171 7.36 -8.11 -36.67
CA LEU A 171 7.75 -6.75 -36.33
C LEU A 171 8.21 -5.96 -37.56
N ASN A 172 9.04 -6.54 -38.43
CA ASN A 172 9.44 -5.93 -39.70
C ASN A 172 8.22 -5.62 -40.57
N ALA A 173 7.36 -6.63 -40.80
CA ALA A 173 6.17 -6.47 -41.62
C ALA A 173 5.22 -5.41 -41.05
N GLY A 174 5.11 -5.32 -39.72
CA GLY A 174 4.30 -4.32 -39.04
C GLY A 174 4.86 -2.90 -39.11
N ILE A 175 6.19 -2.73 -39.06
CA ILE A 175 6.85 -1.44 -39.26
C ILE A 175 6.59 -0.94 -40.69
N ASP A 176 6.79 -1.82 -41.68
CA ASP A 176 6.56 -1.48 -43.08
C ASP A 176 5.07 -1.17 -43.34
N ALA A 177 4.15 -1.93 -42.74
CA ALA A 177 2.70 -1.72 -42.89
C ALA A 177 2.19 -0.43 -42.23
N ARG A 178 2.90 0.08 -41.22
CA ARG A 178 2.57 1.32 -40.50
C ARG A 178 3.39 2.53 -40.98
N ASP A 179 4.27 2.34 -41.96
CA ASP A 179 5.17 3.38 -42.52
C ASP A 179 6.03 4.08 -41.45
N LEU A 180 6.53 3.33 -40.46
CA LEU A 180 7.29 3.91 -39.35
C LEU A 180 8.75 4.18 -39.73
N ASP A 181 9.23 5.42 -39.59
CA ASP A 181 10.64 5.79 -39.76
C ASP A 181 11.46 5.54 -38.48
N ILE A 182 11.50 4.28 -38.04
CA ILE A 182 12.20 3.87 -36.83
C ILE A 182 13.16 2.70 -37.07
N ARG A 183 14.41 2.88 -36.61
CA ARG A 183 15.45 1.85 -36.65
C ARG A 183 15.41 1.01 -35.38
N VAL A 184 15.13 -0.29 -35.48
CA VAL A 184 14.98 -1.16 -34.31
C VAL A 184 16.12 -2.18 -34.24
N VAL A 185 16.76 -2.30 -33.09
CA VAL A 185 17.65 -3.41 -32.76
C VAL A 185 16.96 -4.28 -31.72
N VAL A 186 16.77 -5.56 -32.04
CA VAL A 186 16.30 -6.57 -31.09
C VAL A 186 17.51 -7.37 -30.62
N LEU A 187 17.81 -7.26 -29.33
CA LEU A 187 18.92 -7.92 -28.67
C LEU A 187 18.42 -9.14 -27.89
N ASP A 188 18.69 -10.32 -28.41
CA ASP A 188 18.35 -11.59 -27.77
C ASP A 188 19.34 -11.97 -26.68
N CYS A 189 18.80 -12.36 -25.53
CA CYS A 189 19.56 -12.86 -24.39
C CYS A 189 19.43 -14.38 -24.33
N PRO A 190 20.50 -15.16 -24.61
CA PRO A 190 20.44 -16.62 -24.58
C PRO A 190 20.48 -17.19 -23.15
N VAL A 191 20.61 -16.34 -22.13
CA VAL A 191 20.62 -16.69 -20.70
C VAL A 191 19.53 -15.93 -19.94
N PRO A 192 19.00 -16.50 -18.84
CA PRO A 192 18.05 -15.81 -17.97
C PRO A 192 18.61 -14.51 -17.39
N MET A 193 17.86 -13.42 -17.55
CA MET A 193 18.25 -12.08 -17.09
C MET A 193 17.51 -11.63 -15.82
N GLY A 194 16.53 -12.39 -15.35
CA GLY A 194 15.72 -12.10 -14.16
C GLY A 194 16.41 -12.51 -12.87
N LYS A 195 15.78 -12.14 -11.75
CA LYS A 195 16.22 -12.59 -10.42
C LYS A 195 15.91 -14.09 -10.23
N PRO A 196 16.87 -14.90 -9.77
CA PRO A 196 16.73 -16.36 -9.76
C PRO A 196 15.66 -16.86 -8.77
N ASP A 197 15.47 -16.18 -7.64
CA ASP A 197 14.57 -16.61 -6.56
C ASP A 197 13.16 -15.99 -6.65
N MET A 198 12.79 -15.43 -7.79
CA MET A 198 11.49 -14.79 -8.01
C MET A 198 10.73 -15.46 -9.14
N GLY A 199 9.40 -15.53 -9.04
CA GLY A 199 8.56 -15.97 -10.14
C GLY A 199 8.36 -14.91 -11.23
N PRO A 200 7.52 -15.20 -12.23
CA PRO A 200 7.36 -14.37 -13.43
C PRO A 200 6.73 -13.01 -13.10
N GLU A 201 7.26 -11.95 -13.73
CA GLU A 201 6.77 -10.58 -13.55
C GLU A 201 5.33 -10.39 -14.05
N SER A 202 4.87 -11.25 -14.96
CA SER A 202 3.48 -11.34 -15.43
C SER A 202 2.53 -12.00 -14.43
N HIS A 203 2.98 -12.38 -13.23
CA HIS A 203 2.11 -12.95 -12.20
C HIS A 203 1.50 -11.86 -11.28
N PRO A 204 0.21 -11.92 -10.93
CA PRO A 204 -0.45 -10.96 -10.03
C PRO A 204 0.23 -10.78 -8.66
N PHE A 205 0.92 -11.81 -8.15
CA PHE A 205 1.72 -11.72 -6.93
C PHE A 205 2.76 -10.59 -6.96
N LEU A 206 3.36 -10.35 -8.14
CA LEU A 206 4.36 -9.30 -8.36
C LEU A 206 3.76 -7.98 -8.86
N ALA A 207 2.46 -7.94 -9.14
CA ALA A 207 1.77 -6.72 -9.52
C ALA A 207 1.66 -5.76 -8.31
N PRO A 208 2.18 -4.52 -8.39
CA PRO A 208 2.31 -3.65 -7.21
C PRO A 208 1.00 -3.31 -6.50
N ASP A 209 -0.10 -3.23 -7.24
CA ASP A 209 -1.40 -2.79 -6.73
C ASP A 209 -2.43 -3.93 -6.63
N ALA A 210 -2.03 -5.17 -6.88
CA ALA A 210 -2.94 -6.32 -6.85
C ALA A 210 -3.54 -6.50 -5.44
N PRO A 211 -4.87 -6.49 -5.30
CA PRO A 211 -5.51 -6.66 -4.01
C PRO A 211 -5.26 -8.07 -3.47
N GLY A 212 -4.85 -8.14 -2.20
CA GLY A 212 -4.66 -9.42 -1.50
C GLY A 212 -3.40 -10.21 -1.91
N LYS A 213 -2.51 -9.62 -2.72
CA LYS A 213 -1.28 -10.30 -3.19
C LYS A 213 -0.41 -10.84 -2.04
N ASP A 214 -0.38 -10.15 -0.90
CA ASP A 214 0.43 -10.56 0.26
C ASP A 214 -0.14 -11.82 0.96
N ARG A 215 -1.33 -12.30 0.55
CA ARG A 215 -1.95 -13.56 1.02
C ARG A 215 -1.94 -14.65 -0.06
N MET A 216 -1.43 -14.36 -1.26
CA MET A 216 -1.32 -15.35 -2.31
C MET A 216 -0.09 -16.23 -2.05
N THR A 217 -0.16 -17.49 -2.45
CA THR A 217 1.04 -18.33 -2.55
C THR A 217 1.99 -17.71 -3.57
N PRO A 218 3.26 -17.46 -3.22
CA PRO A 218 4.25 -17.00 -4.18
C PRO A 218 4.36 -17.98 -5.35
N PRO A 219 4.45 -17.52 -6.61
CA PRO A 219 4.67 -18.40 -7.75
C PRO A 219 6.06 -19.03 -7.70
N GLU A 220 6.21 -20.19 -8.35
CA GLU A 220 7.51 -20.86 -8.50
C GLU A 220 8.55 -19.93 -9.16
N PRO A 221 9.84 -20.02 -8.78
CA PRO A 221 10.90 -19.24 -9.38
C PRO A 221 10.99 -19.42 -10.89
N ASP A 222 11.15 -18.31 -11.62
CA ASP A 222 11.29 -18.28 -13.08
C ASP A 222 12.28 -17.19 -13.48
N ALA A 223 13.57 -17.51 -13.49
CA ALA A 223 14.63 -16.56 -13.79
C ALA A 223 14.51 -15.94 -15.20
N GLN A 224 13.84 -16.60 -16.14
CA GLN A 224 13.64 -16.06 -17.49
C GLN A 224 12.66 -14.90 -17.46
N ARG A 225 11.55 -15.08 -16.73
CA ARG A 225 10.40 -14.15 -16.68
C ARG A 225 10.35 -13.27 -15.44
N ALA A 226 11.23 -13.48 -14.47
CA ALA A 226 11.33 -12.68 -13.27
C ALA A 226 11.73 -11.22 -13.54
N PRO A 227 11.47 -10.30 -12.60
CA PRO A 227 12.00 -8.94 -12.67
C PRO A 227 13.51 -8.93 -12.90
N MET A 228 13.97 -7.99 -13.74
CA MET A 228 15.37 -7.89 -14.18
C MET A 228 16.37 -7.94 -13.01
N GLY A 229 17.25 -8.95 -13.03
CA GLY A 229 18.32 -9.20 -12.05
C GLY A 229 19.72 -8.85 -12.56
N GLN A 230 19.88 -8.78 -13.89
CA GLN A 230 21.14 -8.49 -14.57
C GLN A 230 21.23 -7.01 -14.98
N GLY A 231 21.56 -6.13 -14.02
CA GLY A 231 21.56 -4.68 -14.23
C GLY A 231 22.63 -4.14 -15.20
N THR A 232 23.66 -4.94 -15.51
CA THR A 232 24.72 -4.59 -16.47
C THR A 232 24.22 -4.49 -17.91
N ILE A 233 23.02 -5.00 -18.22
CA ILE A 233 22.39 -4.89 -19.54
C ILE A 233 22.31 -3.45 -20.07
N PHE A 234 22.12 -2.47 -19.18
CA PHE A 234 22.06 -1.06 -19.57
C PHE A 234 23.42 -0.55 -20.05
N GLU A 235 24.53 -1.03 -19.49
CA GLU A 235 25.87 -0.73 -20.00
C GLU A 235 26.18 -1.54 -21.28
N ILE A 236 25.71 -2.78 -21.40
CA ILE A 236 25.86 -3.55 -22.64
C ILE A 236 25.23 -2.81 -23.82
N VAL A 237 23.95 -2.45 -23.69
CA VAL A 237 23.21 -1.73 -24.75
C VAL A 237 23.84 -0.36 -25.05
N LYS A 238 24.31 0.35 -24.03
CA LYS A 238 25.04 1.63 -24.18
C LYS A 238 26.27 1.48 -25.07
N TRP A 239 27.17 0.57 -24.71
CA TRP A 239 28.46 0.42 -25.37
C TRP A 239 28.34 -0.28 -26.71
N ARG A 240 27.34 -1.14 -26.89
CA ARG A 240 27.15 -1.86 -28.15
C ARG A 240 26.46 -1.01 -29.20
N PHE A 241 25.51 -0.15 -28.82
CA PHE A 241 24.64 0.55 -29.78
C PHE A 241 24.47 2.05 -29.53
N LEU A 242 24.31 2.49 -28.28
CA LEU A 242 23.77 3.83 -27.98
C LEU A 242 24.79 4.92 -27.67
N ALA A 243 26.09 4.65 -27.78
CA ALA A 243 27.13 5.60 -27.44
C ALA A 243 27.07 6.91 -28.27
N GLN A 244 26.57 6.83 -29.51
CA GLN A 244 26.44 7.96 -30.44
C GLN A 244 24.99 8.40 -30.67
N ALA A 245 24.02 7.89 -29.90
CA ALA A 245 22.65 8.36 -29.97
C ALA A 245 22.56 9.84 -29.61
N ARG A 246 21.60 10.57 -30.21
CA ARG A 246 21.30 11.96 -29.83
C ARG A 246 20.75 11.94 -28.41
N ALA A 247 19.63 11.27 -28.18
CA ALA A 247 19.05 11.11 -26.85
C ALA A 247 18.55 9.68 -26.66
N VAL A 248 18.42 9.26 -25.40
CA VAL A 248 18.04 7.91 -25.00
C VAL A 248 17.03 7.97 -23.87
N LEU A 249 15.87 7.32 -24.00
CA LEU A 249 14.88 7.19 -22.93
C LEU A 249 14.72 5.72 -22.51
N THR A 250 14.60 5.47 -21.21
CA THR A 250 14.36 4.12 -20.66
C THR A 250 12.87 3.89 -20.40
N LEU A 251 12.21 3.18 -21.30
CA LEU A 251 10.78 2.88 -21.24
C LEU A 251 10.59 1.42 -21.67
N ASP A 252 10.07 0.57 -20.77
CA ASP A 252 9.78 -0.82 -21.13
C ASP A 252 8.71 -0.84 -22.24
N VAL A 253 8.53 -1.95 -22.97
CA VAL A 253 7.52 -2.03 -24.06
C VAL A 253 6.07 -1.90 -23.59
N THR A 254 5.85 -1.77 -22.27
CA THR A 254 4.58 -1.52 -21.60
C THR A 254 4.48 -0.10 -21.02
N ASP A 255 5.50 0.73 -21.24
CA ASP A 255 5.60 2.12 -20.79
C ASP A 255 5.46 3.08 -21.99
N PHE A 256 4.57 4.06 -21.90
CA PHE A 256 4.38 5.05 -22.96
C PHE A 256 4.31 6.48 -22.40
N LEU A 257 5.04 7.41 -23.03
CA LEU A 257 5.08 8.81 -22.59
C LEU A 257 3.69 9.43 -22.61
N CYS A 258 3.35 10.25 -21.62
CA CYS A 258 2.13 11.05 -21.69
C CYS A 258 2.23 12.04 -22.87
N PRO A 259 1.10 12.45 -23.48
CA PRO A 259 1.10 13.54 -24.46
C PRO A 259 1.84 14.77 -23.93
N HIS A 260 2.56 15.45 -24.81
CA HIS A 260 3.21 16.73 -24.52
C HIS A 260 2.42 17.86 -25.19
N GLU A 261 2.47 19.06 -24.64
CA GLU A 261 1.79 20.22 -25.22
C GLU A 261 2.55 20.68 -26.48
N ASP A 262 1.81 21.02 -27.54
CA ASP A 262 2.39 21.56 -28.76
C ASP A 262 3.29 22.76 -28.48
N GLY A 263 4.48 22.76 -29.07
CA GLY A 263 5.49 23.81 -28.86
C GLY A 263 6.30 23.69 -27.57
N THR A 264 6.05 22.68 -26.73
CA THR A 264 6.94 22.32 -25.61
C THR A 264 8.00 21.30 -26.05
N PRO A 265 9.23 21.32 -25.49
CA PRO A 265 10.26 20.36 -25.85
C PRO A 265 9.84 18.92 -25.52
N THR A 266 10.07 18.01 -26.45
CA THR A 266 9.92 16.56 -26.22
C THR A 266 10.85 16.09 -25.09
N ALA A 267 10.61 14.89 -24.55
CA ALA A 267 11.54 14.30 -23.58
C ALA A 267 12.95 14.08 -24.18
N PHE A 268 13.06 13.84 -25.48
CA PHE A 268 14.36 13.73 -26.16
C PHE A 268 15.08 15.09 -26.27
N ASP A 269 14.36 16.15 -26.64
CA ASP A 269 14.91 17.51 -26.69
C ASP A 269 15.28 18.00 -25.28
N ALA A 270 14.52 17.59 -24.27
CA ALA A 270 14.83 17.87 -22.89
C ALA A 270 16.13 17.23 -22.42
N CYS A 271 16.45 16.00 -22.87
CA CYS A 271 17.77 15.40 -22.65
C CYS A 271 18.88 16.28 -23.22
N GLN A 272 18.68 16.87 -24.40
CA GLN A 272 19.63 17.81 -24.98
C GLN A 272 19.71 19.10 -24.17
N ALA A 273 18.58 19.67 -23.75
CA ALA A 273 18.56 20.93 -23.01
C ALA A 273 19.09 20.81 -21.57
N ALA A 274 19.07 19.62 -20.97
CA ALA A 274 19.47 19.39 -19.60
C ALA A 274 20.97 19.67 -19.35
N LYS A 275 21.29 20.27 -18.19
CA LYS A 275 22.66 20.72 -17.87
C LYS A 275 23.69 19.58 -17.90
N LYS A 276 23.32 18.42 -17.37
CA LYS A 276 24.15 17.20 -17.38
C LYS A 276 23.71 16.19 -18.44
N GLY A 277 22.84 16.61 -19.35
CA GLY A 277 22.26 15.74 -20.35
C GLY A 277 21.32 14.67 -19.77
N VAL A 278 20.81 14.79 -18.55
CA VAL A 278 19.94 13.76 -17.91
C VAL A 278 18.61 14.39 -17.47
N ILE A 279 17.51 13.67 -17.69
CA ILE A 279 16.17 14.02 -17.21
C ILE A 279 15.57 12.90 -16.36
N LEU A 280 14.61 13.26 -15.51
CA LEU A 280 13.82 12.32 -14.72
C LEU A 280 12.50 12.01 -15.43
N LEU A 281 12.25 10.73 -15.68
CA LEU A 281 10.94 10.25 -16.13
C LEU A 281 10.17 9.69 -14.93
N VAL A 282 8.89 10.04 -14.78
CA VAL A 282 8.06 9.61 -13.64
C VAL A 282 6.80 8.91 -14.13
N GLY A 283 6.76 7.60 -13.91
CA GLY A 283 5.70 6.72 -14.37
C GLY A 283 4.52 6.65 -13.40
N ARG A 284 3.31 6.56 -13.96
CA ARG A 284 2.10 6.15 -13.23
C ARG A 284 1.56 4.86 -13.84
N ARG A 285 1.09 3.95 -12.99
CA ARG A 285 0.42 2.73 -13.47
C ARG A 285 -1.01 3.07 -13.88
N VAL A 286 -1.39 2.59 -15.05
CA VAL A 286 -2.71 2.74 -15.63
C VAL A 286 -3.31 1.36 -15.88
N TYR A 287 -4.63 1.32 -15.92
CA TYR A 287 -5.41 0.10 -15.93
C TYR A 287 -6.57 0.23 -16.90
N PRO A 288 -6.99 -0.85 -17.56
CA PRO A 288 -8.29 -0.86 -18.18
C PRO A 288 -9.37 -0.89 -17.11
N TRP A 289 -10.55 -0.31 -17.41
CA TRP A 289 -11.71 -0.67 -16.61
C TRP A 289 -12.01 -2.15 -16.83
N ARG A 290 -12.14 -2.60 -18.08
CA ARG A 290 -12.28 -4.02 -18.41
C ARG A 290 -11.93 -4.22 -19.88
N VAL A 291 -11.31 -5.35 -20.21
CA VAL A 291 -11.12 -5.79 -21.60
C VAL A 291 -12.33 -6.62 -22.03
N ARG A 292 -12.76 -6.49 -23.29
CA ARG A 292 -13.92 -7.28 -23.77
C ARG A 292 -13.57 -8.77 -23.76
N PRO A 293 -14.57 -9.66 -23.60
CA PRO A 293 -14.30 -11.09 -23.65
C PRO A 293 -13.70 -11.45 -25.01
N ARG A 294 -12.61 -12.23 -25.02
CA ARG A 294 -11.85 -12.68 -26.21
C ARG A 294 -10.97 -11.62 -26.89
N ASP A 295 -10.96 -10.38 -26.39
CA ASP A 295 -9.98 -9.38 -26.82
C ASP A 295 -8.72 -9.50 -25.95
N GLU A 296 -7.55 -9.30 -26.56
CA GLU A 296 -6.30 -9.04 -25.83
C GLU A 296 -6.28 -7.57 -25.37
N ALA A 297 -5.63 -7.31 -24.22
CA ALA A 297 -5.45 -5.95 -23.76
C ALA A 297 -4.58 -5.15 -24.74
N ARG A 298 -4.92 -3.88 -24.97
CA ARG A 298 -4.14 -2.90 -25.75
C ARG A 298 -3.80 -1.68 -24.91
N PHE A 299 -2.84 -0.87 -25.34
CA PHE A 299 -2.56 0.42 -24.69
C PHE A 299 -3.83 1.27 -24.53
N ALA A 300 -4.63 1.35 -25.59
CA ALA A 300 -5.86 2.13 -25.63
C ALA A 300 -6.98 1.63 -24.69
N ASP A 301 -6.88 0.43 -24.11
CA ASP A 301 -7.83 0.00 -23.08
C ASP A 301 -7.58 0.70 -21.73
N HIS A 302 -6.38 1.21 -21.50
CA HIS A 302 -5.90 1.67 -20.20
C HIS A 302 -6.35 3.09 -19.84
N ILE A 303 -7.67 3.29 -19.74
CA ILE A 303 -8.29 4.60 -19.47
C ILE A 303 -8.46 4.93 -17.98
N CYS A 304 -8.02 4.06 -17.08
CA CYS A 304 -8.18 4.26 -15.64
C CYS A 304 -6.84 4.46 -14.93
N ARG A 305 -6.86 5.34 -13.93
CA ARG A 305 -5.77 5.48 -12.95
C ARG A 305 -6.31 5.31 -11.53
N GLN A 306 -5.42 5.07 -10.59
CA GLN A 306 -5.75 5.10 -9.18
C GLN A 306 -5.78 6.54 -8.66
N PHE A 307 -6.87 6.97 -8.01
CA PHE A 307 -6.92 8.30 -7.40
C PHE A 307 -6.05 8.41 -6.13
N ASP A 308 -5.79 7.29 -5.46
CA ASP A 308 -5.06 7.16 -4.19
C ASP A 308 -3.61 6.64 -4.35
N ALA A 309 -3.06 6.69 -5.57
CA ALA A 309 -1.66 6.33 -5.80
C ALA A 309 -0.69 7.30 -5.08
N ARG A 310 0.30 6.73 -4.36
CA ARG A 310 1.28 7.48 -3.55
C ARG A 310 2.59 7.80 -4.23
N ARG A 311 3.09 6.88 -5.06
CA ARG A 311 4.46 6.92 -5.60
C ARG A 311 4.43 6.66 -7.10
N GLY A 312 5.16 7.49 -7.83
CA GLY A 312 5.50 7.22 -9.22
C GLY A 312 6.67 6.24 -9.32
N MET A 313 6.94 5.80 -10.53
CA MET A 313 8.07 4.95 -10.88
C MET A 313 9.14 5.75 -11.60
N ALA A 314 10.37 5.72 -11.08
CA ALA A 314 11.47 6.46 -11.69
C ALA A 314 12.08 5.69 -12.89
N ARG A 315 12.21 6.41 -13.99
CA ARG A 315 13.03 6.08 -15.17
C ARG A 315 13.86 7.31 -15.52
N TRP A 316 14.73 7.20 -16.51
CA TRP A 316 15.58 8.31 -16.93
C TRP A 316 15.66 8.44 -18.43
N GLY A 317 15.93 9.67 -18.86
CA GLY A 317 16.40 9.99 -20.19
C GLY A 317 17.80 10.59 -20.14
N CYS A 318 18.63 10.35 -21.14
CA CYS A 318 19.90 11.06 -21.26
C CYS A 318 20.36 11.35 -22.70
N ALA A 319 21.21 12.36 -22.86
CA ALA A 319 21.98 12.64 -24.06
C ALA A 319 23.41 12.10 -23.85
N PRO A 320 23.82 10.97 -24.48
CA PRO A 320 25.11 10.33 -24.23
C PRO A 320 26.31 11.27 -24.36
N THR A 321 26.32 12.12 -25.39
CA THR A 321 27.41 13.09 -25.67
C THR A 321 27.56 14.15 -24.58
N LYS A 322 26.48 14.54 -23.90
CA LYS A 322 26.51 15.51 -22.78
C LYS A 322 26.74 14.84 -21.43
N THR A 323 26.19 13.65 -21.27
CA THR A 323 26.24 12.88 -20.02
C THR A 323 27.64 12.28 -19.82
N GLY A 324 28.32 11.96 -20.93
CA GLY A 324 29.60 11.28 -20.96
C GLY A 324 29.44 9.76 -20.82
N LEU A 325 30.24 9.00 -21.58
CA LEU A 325 30.19 7.53 -21.55
C LEU A 325 30.76 6.93 -20.25
N GLU A 326 31.43 7.72 -19.41
CA GLU A 326 31.88 7.28 -18.08
C GLU A 326 30.74 7.17 -17.05
N ALA A 327 29.63 7.87 -17.28
CA ALA A 327 28.47 7.83 -16.40
C ALA A 327 27.74 6.48 -16.54
N THR A 328 27.70 5.69 -15.46
CA THR A 328 27.16 4.34 -15.49
C THR A 328 25.62 4.33 -15.56
N TRP A 329 25.05 3.72 -16.59
CA TRP A 329 23.61 3.55 -16.78
C TRP A 329 23.10 2.41 -15.90
N ARG A 330 22.07 2.67 -15.11
CA ARG A 330 21.39 1.69 -14.24
C ARG A 330 19.90 1.75 -14.46
N MET A 331 19.17 0.72 -14.06
CA MET A 331 17.72 0.62 -14.28
C MET A 331 16.90 1.87 -13.90
N ALA A 332 17.22 2.52 -12.78
CA ALA A 332 16.43 3.65 -12.26
C ALA A 332 17.15 5.00 -12.32
N ARG A 333 18.43 5.05 -12.76
CA ARG A 333 19.22 6.29 -12.82
C ARG A 333 20.46 6.15 -13.69
N VAL A 334 20.99 7.29 -14.15
CA VAL A 334 22.38 7.41 -14.58
C VAL A 334 23.25 7.80 -13.39
N ALA A 335 24.27 7.02 -13.07
CA ALA A 335 25.19 7.32 -11.98
C ALA A 335 26.09 8.52 -12.35
N TYR A 336 26.51 9.29 -11.35
CA TYR A 336 27.39 10.47 -11.50
C TYR A 336 26.81 11.66 -12.29
N ALA A 337 25.63 11.50 -12.89
CA ALA A 337 24.85 12.57 -13.51
C ALA A 337 23.48 12.70 -12.84
N LYS A 338 23.18 13.87 -12.28
CA LYS A 338 21.86 14.15 -11.66
C LYS A 338 20.97 14.86 -12.68
N PRO A 339 19.67 14.52 -12.75
CA PRO A 339 18.72 15.27 -13.56
C PRO A 339 18.55 16.69 -13.03
N ASP A 340 18.15 17.61 -13.91
CA ASP A 340 17.81 18.98 -13.53
C ASP A 340 16.64 18.99 -12.54
N PRO A 341 16.76 19.67 -11.37
CA PRO A 341 15.67 19.73 -10.39
C PRO A 341 14.38 20.32 -10.97
N GLY A 342 13.23 19.77 -10.60
CA GLY A 342 11.91 20.30 -10.97
C GLY A 342 11.45 20.00 -12.40
N LYS A 343 12.29 19.39 -13.24
CA LYS A 343 11.92 18.96 -14.60
C LYS A 343 11.64 17.46 -14.61
N VAL A 344 10.35 17.10 -14.67
CA VAL A 344 9.90 15.70 -14.75
C VAL A 344 9.03 15.48 -15.97
N TYR A 345 9.26 14.38 -16.66
CA TYR A 345 8.47 13.98 -17.82
C TYR A 345 7.63 12.76 -17.46
N PRO A 346 6.30 12.86 -17.49
CA PRO A 346 5.44 11.78 -17.05
C PRO A 346 5.30 10.69 -18.12
N PHE A 347 5.11 9.46 -17.68
CA PHE A 347 4.74 8.34 -18.55
C PHE A 347 3.72 7.44 -17.86
N TRP A 348 3.08 6.57 -18.64
CA TRP A 348 2.12 5.60 -18.18
C TRP A 348 2.62 4.18 -18.37
N ARG A 349 2.41 3.32 -17.38
CA ARG A 349 2.67 1.88 -17.46
C ARG A 349 1.35 1.13 -17.61
N ALA A 350 1.16 0.49 -18.74
CA ALA A 350 -0.01 -0.30 -19.09
C ALA A 350 0.02 -1.66 -18.36
N MET A 351 -0.65 -1.75 -17.22
CA MET A 351 -0.52 -2.90 -16.33
C MET A 351 -1.15 -4.19 -16.86
N ALA A 352 -2.19 -4.12 -17.71
CA ALA A 352 -2.77 -5.32 -18.32
C ALA A 352 -1.94 -5.83 -19.51
N LEU A 353 -0.98 -5.05 -20.01
CA LEU A 353 0.05 -5.54 -20.94
C LEU A 353 1.22 -6.18 -20.18
N ARG A 354 1.59 -5.62 -19.01
CA ARG A 354 2.68 -6.15 -18.17
C ARG A 354 2.31 -7.45 -17.44
N VAL A 355 1.05 -7.58 -17.07
CA VAL A 355 0.47 -8.73 -16.36
C VAL A 355 -0.77 -9.14 -17.16
N PRO A 356 -0.59 -9.85 -18.29
CA PRO A 356 -1.67 -10.24 -19.19
C PRO A 356 -2.59 -11.30 -18.54
N ASP A 357 -3.68 -11.62 -19.23
CA ASP A 357 -4.61 -12.73 -18.91
C ASP A 357 -5.31 -12.69 -17.54
N VAL A 358 -5.32 -11.53 -16.87
CA VAL A 358 -6.02 -11.33 -15.61
C VAL A 358 -7.01 -10.18 -15.67
N LYS A 359 -8.05 -10.23 -14.83
CA LYS A 359 -9.05 -9.17 -14.79
C LYS A 359 -8.43 -7.93 -14.17
N ALA A 360 -8.87 -6.75 -14.62
CA ALA A 360 -8.45 -5.47 -14.02
C ALA A 360 -8.62 -5.41 -12.49
N ALA A 361 -9.65 -6.09 -11.94
CA ALA A 361 -9.89 -6.17 -10.50
C ALA A 361 -8.84 -6.99 -9.72
N GLU A 362 -8.06 -7.83 -10.41
CA GLU A 362 -6.95 -8.60 -9.86
C GLU A 362 -5.64 -7.81 -9.92
N LEU A 363 -5.57 -6.77 -10.77
CA LEU A 363 -4.41 -5.87 -10.91
C LEU A 363 -4.49 -4.65 -10.00
N ALA A 364 -5.70 -4.15 -9.75
CA ALA A 364 -5.95 -3.01 -8.88
C ALA A 364 -7.36 -3.06 -8.29
N PRO A 365 -7.59 -2.52 -7.08
CA PRO A 365 -8.92 -2.46 -6.51
C PRO A 365 -9.84 -1.56 -7.36
N LYS A 366 -10.98 -2.10 -7.79
CA LYS A 366 -11.99 -1.36 -8.56
C LYS A 366 -12.46 -0.06 -7.90
N THR A 367 -12.47 -0.02 -6.58
CA THR A 367 -12.86 1.15 -5.78
C THR A 367 -11.83 2.29 -5.82
N SER A 368 -10.66 2.08 -6.43
CA SER A 368 -9.59 3.08 -6.62
C SER A 368 -9.52 3.61 -8.07
N LEU A 369 -10.03 2.85 -9.03
CA LEU A 369 -9.90 3.15 -10.46
C LEU A 369 -10.91 4.21 -10.89
N VAL A 370 -10.39 5.32 -11.39
CA VAL A 370 -11.16 6.44 -11.97
C VAL A 370 -10.78 6.62 -13.42
N GLU A 371 -11.75 7.01 -14.26
CA GLU A 371 -11.49 7.39 -15.65
C GLU A 371 -10.58 8.63 -15.68
N ASP A 372 -9.61 8.61 -16.59
CA ASP A 372 -8.74 9.74 -16.86
C ASP A 372 -9.05 10.29 -18.26
N GLU A 373 -9.39 11.58 -18.33
CA GLU A 373 -9.81 12.22 -19.58
C GLU A 373 -8.69 12.22 -20.62
N THR A 374 -7.44 12.37 -20.20
CA THR A 374 -6.29 12.35 -21.12
C THR A 374 -6.06 10.95 -21.69
N LEU A 375 -6.13 9.91 -20.85
CA LEU A 375 -6.03 8.52 -21.34
C LEU A 375 -7.19 8.16 -22.28
N LEU A 376 -8.40 8.64 -21.99
CA LEU A 376 -9.56 8.42 -22.84
C LEU A 376 -9.41 9.11 -24.20
N ALA A 377 -8.93 10.36 -24.22
CA ALA A 377 -8.63 11.08 -25.46
C ALA A 377 -7.57 10.33 -26.27
N VAL A 378 -6.45 9.93 -25.64
CA VAL A 378 -5.41 9.14 -26.32
C VAL A 378 -5.97 7.85 -26.93
N ALA A 379 -6.83 7.13 -26.19
CA ALA A 379 -7.45 5.92 -26.69
C ALA A 379 -8.32 6.16 -27.94
N GLN A 380 -9.05 7.28 -27.98
CA GLN A 380 -9.99 7.60 -29.05
C GLN A 380 -9.32 8.28 -30.25
N ASP A 381 -8.51 9.29 -29.98
CA ASP A 381 -8.00 10.22 -30.99
C ASP A 381 -6.72 9.70 -31.63
N ASN A 382 -5.84 9.03 -30.86
CA ASN A 382 -4.58 8.50 -31.37
C ASN A 382 -4.69 7.03 -31.79
N PHE A 383 -5.35 6.20 -30.97
CA PHE A 383 -5.47 4.76 -31.26
C PHE A 383 -6.76 4.37 -32.00
N GLY A 384 -7.72 5.29 -32.18
CA GLY A 384 -9.00 4.99 -32.83
C GLY A 384 -9.82 3.92 -32.11
N HIS A 385 -9.57 3.70 -30.81
CA HIS A 385 -10.13 2.60 -30.03
C HIS A 385 -11.27 3.07 -29.14
N LYS A 386 -12.27 2.20 -28.97
CA LYS A 386 -13.38 2.44 -28.04
C LYS A 386 -13.21 1.56 -26.80
N PRO A 387 -12.56 2.03 -25.73
CA PRO A 387 -12.39 1.26 -24.50
C PRO A 387 -13.71 1.07 -23.75
N VAL A 388 -13.79 0.04 -22.90
CA VAL A 388 -14.93 -0.13 -21.98
C VAL A 388 -14.77 0.88 -20.84
N ARG A 389 -15.74 1.77 -20.69
CA ARG A 389 -15.72 2.85 -19.67
C ARG A 389 -16.29 2.39 -18.33
N PRO A 390 -15.83 2.97 -17.19
CA PRO A 390 -16.48 2.77 -15.90
C PRO A 390 -17.92 3.32 -15.91
N PRO A 391 -18.81 2.77 -15.07
CA PRO A 391 -20.15 3.34 -14.91
C PRO A 391 -20.05 4.73 -14.29
N VAL A 392 -20.94 5.62 -14.71
CA VAL A 392 -21.12 6.95 -14.10
C VAL A 392 -22.21 6.85 -13.04
N SER A 393 -21.87 7.19 -11.81
CA SER A 393 -22.73 7.13 -10.66
C SER A 393 -23.56 8.40 -10.52
N LYS A 394 -24.79 8.25 -10.02
CA LYS A 394 -25.64 9.40 -9.68
C LYS A 394 -25.24 9.94 -8.32
N VAL A 395 -25.12 11.26 -8.22
CA VAL A 395 -24.91 11.94 -6.93
C VAL A 395 -26.26 12.06 -6.23
N LYS A 396 -26.37 11.52 -5.01
CA LYS A 396 -27.53 11.78 -4.16
C LYS A 396 -27.53 13.25 -3.75
N ALA A 397 -28.60 13.96 -4.05
CA ALA A 397 -28.74 15.36 -3.67
C ALA A 397 -28.74 15.50 -2.15
N ALA A 398 -27.92 16.40 -1.62
CA ALA A 398 -27.85 16.68 -0.20
C ALA A 398 -27.49 18.16 0.04
N PRO A 399 -27.97 18.80 1.12
CA PRO A 399 -27.59 20.16 1.49
C PRO A 399 -26.07 20.34 1.55
N LYS A 400 -25.47 21.48 1.20
CA LYS A 400 -24.00 21.58 1.22
C LYS A 400 -23.42 21.55 2.64
N LYS A 401 -24.08 22.20 3.59
CA LYS A 401 -23.59 22.36 4.97
C LYS A 401 -23.91 21.13 5.82
N ALA A 402 -22.96 20.73 6.65
CA ALA A 402 -23.08 19.62 7.60
C ALA A 402 -24.27 19.81 8.56
N ALA A 403 -24.45 21.01 9.09
CA ALA A 403 -25.55 21.36 10.01
C ALA A 403 -26.95 21.26 9.39
N GLN A 404 -27.07 21.14 8.07
CA GLN A 404 -28.35 21.04 7.35
C GLN A 404 -28.67 19.60 6.92
N ALA A 405 -27.82 18.62 7.26
CA ALA A 405 -27.97 17.27 6.74
C ALA A 405 -29.16 16.50 7.31
N GLY A 406 -29.75 16.94 8.43
CA GLY A 406 -30.87 16.30 9.08
C GLY A 406 -30.46 15.52 10.34
N ARG A 407 -31.18 14.43 10.60
CA ARG A 407 -31.08 13.65 11.84
C ARG A 407 -29.78 12.83 11.93
N THR A 408 -29.32 12.56 13.15
CA THR A 408 -28.17 11.70 13.43
C THR A 408 -28.61 10.37 14.02
N ALA A 409 -28.24 9.28 13.37
CA ALA A 409 -28.55 7.93 13.83
C ALA A 409 -27.29 7.14 14.26
N ILE A 410 -27.39 6.43 15.38
CA ILE A 410 -26.39 5.44 15.79
C ILE A 410 -26.89 4.03 15.45
N VAL A 411 -26.01 3.21 14.86
CA VAL A 411 -26.22 1.76 14.72
C VAL A 411 -25.26 1.01 15.64
N THR A 412 -25.79 0.10 16.46
CA THR A 412 -24.95 -0.68 17.38
C THR A 412 -25.46 -2.11 17.55
N THR A 413 -24.60 -2.96 18.11
CA THR A 413 -24.89 -4.36 18.42
C THR A 413 -24.58 -4.64 19.88
N MET A 414 -25.50 -5.24 20.61
CA MET A 414 -25.38 -5.53 22.04
C MET A 414 -25.55 -7.02 22.34
N LYS A 415 -24.98 -7.45 23.45
CA LYS A 415 -25.22 -8.75 24.10
C LYS A 415 -24.95 -8.59 25.58
N ASN A 416 -25.98 -8.67 26.42
CA ASN A 416 -25.86 -8.47 27.86
C ASN A 416 -25.18 -7.13 28.24
N GLU A 417 -25.81 -6.02 27.86
CA GLU A 417 -25.33 -4.65 28.13
C GLU A 417 -26.32 -3.83 28.96
N GLY A 418 -27.40 -4.44 29.45
CA GLY A 418 -28.55 -3.79 30.08
C GLY A 418 -28.19 -2.68 31.09
N PRO A 419 -27.26 -2.90 32.03
CA PRO A 419 -26.88 -1.89 33.02
C PRO A 419 -26.29 -0.60 32.44
N PHE A 420 -25.80 -0.61 31.20
CA PHE A 420 -25.06 0.50 30.61
C PHE A 420 -25.88 1.26 29.56
N ILE A 421 -27.06 0.76 29.19
CA ILE A 421 -27.86 1.30 28.08
C ILE A 421 -28.40 2.69 28.39
N LEU A 422 -28.93 2.92 29.60
CA LEU A 422 -29.64 4.17 29.90
C LEU A 422 -28.69 5.37 29.99
N GLU A 423 -27.50 5.23 30.60
CA GLU A 423 -26.49 6.29 30.56
C GLU A 423 -26.08 6.59 29.11
N TRP A 424 -25.80 5.55 28.32
CA TRP A 424 -25.35 5.70 26.95
C TRP A 424 -26.41 6.40 26.07
N LEU A 425 -27.68 6.00 26.18
CA LEU A 425 -28.79 6.66 25.49
C LEU A 425 -28.95 8.10 25.93
N ALA A 426 -28.97 8.34 27.25
CA ALA A 426 -29.19 9.67 27.81
C ALA A 426 -28.07 10.66 27.41
N TYR A 427 -26.81 10.23 27.47
CA TYR A 427 -25.68 11.04 27.03
C TYR A 427 -25.77 11.40 25.55
N HIS A 428 -25.98 10.40 24.69
CA HIS A 428 -26.01 10.61 23.24
C HIS A 428 -27.19 11.50 22.82
N ARG A 429 -28.36 11.35 23.46
CA ARG A 429 -29.49 12.27 23.27
C ARG A 429 -29.16 13.68 23.74
N ALA A 430 -28.50 13.83 24.89
CA ALA A 430 -28.11 15.14 25.44
C ALA A 430 -27.15 15.91 24.51
N ILE A 431 -26.27 15.23 23.78
CA ILE A 431 -25.40 15.87 22.78
C ILE A 431 -26.07 16.06 21.40
N GLY A 432 -27.29 15.56 21.20
CA GLY A 432 -28.08 15.77 19.99
C GLY A 432 -28.14 14.59 19.00
N VAL A 433 -27.94 13.35 19.46
CA VAL A 433 -28.29 12.15 18.66
C VAL A 433 -29.80 11.97 18.66
N ASP A 434 -30.36 11.73 17.48
CA ASP A 434 -31.79 11.68 17.25
C ASP A 434 -32.37 10.26 17.29
N ASP A 435 -31.62 9.29 16.77
CA ASP A 435 -32.09 7.95 16.46
C ASP A 435 -31.09 6.88 16.88
N PHE A 436 -31.61 5.75 17.37
CA PHE A 436 -30.82 4.60 17.81
C PHE A 436 -31.38 3.33 17.18
N LEU A 437 -30.58 2.65 16.37
CA LEU A 437 -30.88 1.33 15.85
C LEU A 437 -29.98 0.30 16.53
N ILE A 438 -30.59 -0.56 17.33
CA ILE A 438 -29.87 -1.47 18.22
C ILE A 438 -30.22 -2.90 17.82
N TYR A 439 -29.21 -3.69 17.49
CA TYR A 439 -29.35 -5.12 17.28
C TYR A 439 -28.86 -5.89 18.51
N THR A 440 -29.58 -6.92 18.94
CA THR A 440 -29.15 -7.79 20.05
C THR A 440 -28.79 -9.18 19.59
N ASN A 441 -27.96 -9.87 20.39
CA ASN A 441 -27.58 -11.27 20.18
C ASN A 441 -27.77 -12.04 21.48
N ASP A 442 -28.73 -12.95 21.54
CA ASP A 442 -28.92 -13.95 22.61
C ASP A 442 -28.70 -13.39 24.03
N CYS A 443 -29.50 -12.39 24.41
CA CYS A 443 -29.37 -11.74 25.71
C CYS A 443 -30.00 -12.57 26.83
N THR A 444 -29.45 -12.46 28.04
CA THR A 444 -29.87 -13.22 29.23
C THR A 444 -29.99 -12.35 30.48
N ASP A 445 -29.73 -11.06 30.37
CA ASP A 445 -29.79 -10.07 31.47
C ASP A 445 -30.99 -9.11 31.33
N GLY A 446 -31.92 -9.38 30.42
CA GLY A 446 -33.05 -8.50 30.10
C GLY A 446 -32.72 -7.35 29.14
N THR A 447 -31.51 -7.29 28.56
CA THR A 447 -31.12 -6.28 27.55
C THR A 447 -32.15 -6.17 26.41
N ASP A 448 -32.50 -7.29 25.79
CA ASP A 448 -33.45 -7.36 24.67
C ASP A 448 -34.86 -6.92 25.09
N THR A 449 -35.32 -7.39 26.24
CA THR A 449 -36.63 -7.07 26.80
C THR A 449 -36.76 -5.57 27.10
N MET A 450 -35.72 -4.97 27.68
CA MET A 450 -35.65 -3.53 27.89
C MET A 450 -35.71 -2.78 26.54
N LEU A 451 -34.96 -3.22 25.54
CA LEU A 451 -34.89 -2.58 24.23
C LEU A 451 -36.19 -2.71 23.42
N ASP A 452 -36.91 -3.83 23.54
CA ASP A 452 -38.26 -3.99 22.99
C ASP A 452 -39.23 -2.99 23.62
N MET A 453 -39.24 -2.88 24.95
CA MET A 453 -40.05 -1.90 25.66
C MET A 453 -39.69 -0.46 25.28
N LEU A 454 -38.40 -0.13 25.15
CA LEU A 454 -37.97 1.19 24.70
C LEU A 454 -38.38 1.47 23.25
N THR A 455 -38.51 0.43 22.42
CA THR A 455 -39.05 0.54 21.06
C THR A 455 -40.54 0.84 21.06
N GLU A 456 -41.33 0.16 21.88
CA GLU A 456 -42.77 0.42 22.06
C GLU A 456 -43.03 1.85 22.54
N LYS A 457 -42.15 2.38 23.41
CA LYS A 457 -42.18 3.77 23.88
C LYS A 457 -41.61 4.78 22.87
N GLY A 458 -41.15 4.34 21.69
CA GLY A 458 -40.64 5.19 20.62
C GLY A 458 -39.29 5.86 20.92
N LEU A 459 -38.49 5.29 21.83
CA LEU A 459 -37.21 5.85 22.26
C LEU A 459 -36.02 5.32 21.45
N VAL A 460 -36.13 4.10 20.95
CA VAL A 460 -35.12 3.42 20.10
C VAL A 460 -35.81 2.57 19.05
N VAL A 461 -35.04 1.99 18.13
CA VAL A 461 -35.47 0.90 17.25
C VAL A 461 -34.64 -0.34 17.58
N HIS A 462 -35.29 -1.36 18.12
CA HIS A 462 -34.66 -2.66 18.42
C HIS A 462 -34.92 -3.69 17.32
N ARG A 463 -33.93 -4.54 17.05
CA ARG A 463 -34.03 -5.71 16.18
C ARG A 463 -33.24 -6.88 16.77
N GLU A 464 -33.72 -8.10 16.57
CA GLU A 464 -32.86 -9.27 16.71
C GLU A 464 -31.79 -9.24 15.60
N ASN A 465 -30.54 -9.59 15.90
CA ASN A 465 -29.52 -9.70 14.86
C ASN A 465 -29.85 -10.87 13.92
N PRO A 466 -29.93 -10.67 12.59
CA PRO A 466 -30.19 -11.74 11.64
C PRO A 466 -29.02 -12.74 11.50
N TRP A 467 -27.90 -12.47 12.18
CA TRP A 467 -26.78 -13.41 12.25
C TRP A 467 -27.20 -14.77 12.78
N ARG A 468 -26.61 -15.83 12.22
CA ARG A 468 -26.78 -17.21 12.67
C ARG A 468 -25.40 -17.89 12.76
N PRO A 469 -25.15 -18.74 13.77
CA PRO A 469 -23.91 -19.51 13.87
C PRO A 469 -23.60 -20.30 12.60
N GLY A 470 -22.34 -20.29 12.16
CA GLY A 470 -21.90 -20.97 10.94
C GLY A 470 -22.21 -20.23 9.62
N GLY A 471 -22.85 -19.06 9.65
CA GLY A 471 -23.08 -18.23 8.47
C GLY A 471 -21.82 -17.55 7.93
N GLU A 472 -21.90 -17.01 6.70
CA GLU A 472 -20.78 -16.34 6.02
C GLU A 472 -20.32 -15.05 6.71
N LEU A 473 -21.24 -14.35 7.39
CA LEU A 473 -21.00 -13.08 8.05
C LEU A 473 -20.80 -13.26 9.54
N LYS A 474 -19.92 -12.42 10.09
CA LYS A 474 -19.78 -12.22 11.54
C LYS A 474 -20.97 -11.42 12.08
N PRO A 475 -21.33 -11.57 13.36
CA PRO A 475 -22.52 -10.94 13.94
C PRO A 475 -22.65 -9.44 13.65
N GLN A 476 -21.61 -8.62 13.86
CA GLN A 476 -21.70 -7.17 13.61
C GLN A 476 -21.83 -6.83 12.12
N HIS A 477 -21.26 -7.65 11.22
CA HIS A 477 -21.41 -7.44 9.78
C HIS A 477 -22.83 -7.77 9.29
N ALA A 478 -23.50 -8.78 9.88
CA ALA A 478 -24.88 -9.10 9.54
C ALA A 478 -25.85 -7.97 9.96
N ALA A 479 -25.70 -7.45 11.19
CA ALA A 479 -26.48 -6.31 11.67
C ALA A 479 -26.25 -5.04 10.83
N LEU A 480 -24.99 -4.73 10.49
CA LEU A 480 -24.67 -3.59 9.64
C LEU A 480 -25.21 -3.71 8.22
N GLN A 481 -25.27 -4.93 7.66
CA GLN A 481 -25.89 -5.14 6.37
C GLN A 481 -27.42 -4.98 6.45
N ALA A 482 -28.07 -5.51 7.48
CA ALA A 482 -29.52 -5.40 7.64
C ALA A 482 -29.98 -3.95 7.84
N SER A 483 -29.22 -3.18 8.62
CA SER A 483 -29.53 -1.79 8.95
C SER A 483 -29.53 -0.84 7.74
N GLU A 484 -28.88 -1.18 6.63
CA GLU A 484 -28.92 -0.39 5.39
C GLU A 484 -30.33 -0.30 4.79
N SER A 485 -31.21 -1.25 5.14
CA SER A 485 -32.61 -1.28 4.70
C SER A 485 -33.59 -0.67 5.71
N GLU A 486 -33.12 -0.32 6.92
CA GLU A 486 -34.00 0.21 7.97
C GLU A 486 -34.37 1.68 7.69
N PRO A 487 -35.66 2.04 7.76
CA PRO A 487 -36.10 3.42 7.49
C PRO A 487 -35.40 4.46 8.36
N VAL A 488 -35.08 4.12 9.61
CA VAL A 488 -34.38 5.03 10.53
C VAL A 488 -32.99 5.41 10.01
N ILE A 489 -32.30 4.50 9.31
CA ILE A 489 -30.98 4.77 8.73
C ILE A 489 -31.10 5.42 7.36
N GLN A 490 -32.02 4.94 6.51
CA GLN A 490 -32.24 5.52 5.18
C GLN A 490 -32.66 7.00 5.23
N ASN A 491 -33.40 7.39 6.27
CA ASN A 491 -33.86 8.76 6.50
C ASN A 491 -32.90 9.61 7.34
N ALA A 492 -31.85 9.02 7.91
CA ALA A 492 -30.86 9.75 8.68
C ALA A 492 -29.95 10.58 7.76
N GLY A 493 -29.66 11.82 8.15
CA GLY A 493 -28.69 12.67 7.48
C GLY A 493 -27.25 12.25 7.76
N TRP A 494 -27.02 11.84 9.01
CA TRP A 494 -25.76 11.38 9.56
C TRP A 494 -25.92 10.01 10.19
N SER A 495 -24.90 9.17 10.06
CA SER A 495 -24.87 7.84 10.66
C SER A 495 -23.49 7.52 11.21
N ILE A 496 -23.47 6.73 12.28
CA ILE A 496 -22.25 6.15 12.85
C ILE A 496 -22.54 4.74 13.38
N CYS A 497 -21.62 3.82 13.14
CA CYS A 497 -21.57 2.56 13.89
C CYS A 497 -20.62 2.75 15.06
N MET A 498 -21.11 2.54 16.28
CA MET A 498 -20.30 2.63 17.50
C MET A 498 -20.85 1.69 18.58
N ASP A 499 -19.98 1.29 19.49
CA ASP A 499 -20.27 0.32 20.54
C ASP A 499 -20.81 1.03 21.81
N VAL A 500 -21.52 0.33 22.69
CA VAL A 500 -22.17 0.92 23.89
C VAL A 500 -21.17 1.35 24.97
N ASP A 501 -19.91 0.92 24.85
CA ASP A 501 -18.79 1.40 25.67
C ASP A 501 -18.00 2.55 25.00
N GLU A 502 -18.58 3.20 23.98
CA GLU A 502 -18.01 4.35 23.28
C GLU A 502 -18.87 5.59 23.45
N PHE A 503 -18.25 6.75 23.72
CA PHE A 503 -18.92 8.03 23.95
C PHE A 503 -18.28 9.15 23.13
N ILE A 504 -19.10 9.85 22.35
CA ILE A 504 -18.65 10.97 21.50
C ILE A 504 -18.37 12.19 22.39
N ASN A 505 -17.11 12.57 22.57
CA ASN A 505 -16.71 13.72 23.37
C ASN A 505 -16.40 14.93 22.47
N ILE A 506 -17.32 15.89 22.41
CA ILE A 506 -17.20 17.12 21.62
C ILE A 506 -16.61 18.22 22.52
N LYS A 507 -15.39 18.63 22.22
CA LYS A 507 -14.62 19.59 23.04
C LYS A 507 -14.85 21.05 22.65
N ILE A 508 -15.50 21.30 21.51
CA ILE A 508 -15.79 22.65 21.00
C ILE A 508 -17.21 23.10 21.30
N GLY A 509 -17.43 24.42 21.24
CA GLY A 509 -18.74 25.03 21.41
C GLY A 509 -19.41 24.64 22.72
N ASP A 510 -20.70 24.30 22.66
CA ASP A 510 -21.52 23.86 23.79
C ASP A 510 -21.42 22.35 24.08
N GLY A 511 -20.58 21.60 23.35
CA GLY A 511 -20.41 20.16 23.52
C GLY A 511 -21.45 19.32 22.75
N THR A 512 -22.22 19.93 21.85
CA THR A 512 -23.26 19.25 21.07
C THR A 512 -22.81 18.93 19.64
N LEU A 513 -23.48 17.95 19.02
CA LEU A 513 -23.33 17.62 17.60
C LEU A 513 -23.65 18.82 16.71
N LYS A 514 -24.56 19.70 17.13
CA LYS A 514 -24.84 20.94 16.40
C LYS A 514 -23.58 21.82 16.30
N ALA A 515 -22.87 22.04 17.40
CA ALA A 515 -21.63 22.82 17.38
C ALA A 515 -20.55 22.15 16.52
N LEU A 516 -20.46 20.81 16.54
CA LEU A 516 -19.56 20.07 15.67
C LEU A 516 -19.93 20.24 14.19
N TYR A 517 -21.20 20.07 13.81
CA TYR A 517 -21.66 20.23 12.44
C TYR A 517 -21.52 21.66 11.91
N ASP A 518 -21.68 22.67 12.76
CA ASP A 518 -21.42 24.06 12.41
C ASP A 518 -19.93 24.26 12.08
N ALA A 519 -19.02 23.71 12.88
CA ALA A 519 -17.56 23.78 12.66
C ALA A 519 -17.09 22.98 11.43
N MET A 520 -17.74 21.85 11.14
CA MET A 520 -17.42 20.98 9.99
C MET A 520 -17.63 21.65 8.63
N GLY A 521 -18.47 22.69 8.55
CA GLY A 521 -18.75 23.39 7.30
C GLY A 521 -19.35 22.48 6.23
N GLU A 522 -18.60 22.15 5.19
CA GLU A 522 -19.02 21.23 4.12
C GLU A 522 -18.45 19.82 4.24
N ALA A 523 -17.70 19.51 5.32
CA ALA A 523 -17.22 18.15 5.56
C ALA A 523 -18.41 17.19 5.68
N ASN A 524 -18.27 16.00 5.08
CA ASN A 524 -19.30 14.96 5.06
C ASN A 524 -18.89 13.70 5.82
N MET A 525 -17.69 13.70 6.41
CA MET A 525 -17.20 12.62 7.27
C MET A 525 -16.25 13.21 8.33
N VAL A 526 -16.32 12.71 9.56
CA VAL A 526 -15.35 13.02 10.62
C VAL A 526 -14.92 11.74 11.34
N SER A 527 -13.60 11.51 11.41
CA SER A 527 -13.03 10.41 12.20
C SER A 527 -12.95 10.81 13.66
N LEU A 528 -13.67 10.07 14.50
CA LEU A 528 -13.60 10.15 15.94
C LEU A 528 -12.51 9.18 16.40
N THR A 529 -11.28 9.68 16.53
CA THR A 529 -10.15 8.85 16.99
C THR A 529 -10.43 8.38 18.41
N TRP A 530 -10.22 7.08 18.67
CA TRP A 530 -10.35 6.54 20.00
C TRP A 530 -9.37 7.22 20.97
N ARG A 531 -9.89 7.45 22.17
CA ARG A 531 -9.12 7.67 23.38
C ARG A 531 -9.48 6.50 24.30
N LEU A 532 -8.53 5.57 24.50
CA LEU A 532 -8.79 4.40 25.34
C LEU A 532 -8.79 4.83 26.81
N PHE A 533 -9.87 4.55 27.53
CA PHE A 533 -9.99 4.79 28.97
C PHE A 533 -9.74 3.50 29.74
N GLY A 534 -9.02 3.63 30.85
CA GLY A 534 -8.74 2.53 31.76
C GLY A 534 -9.79 2.40 32.85
N ASN A 535 -9.59 1.41 33.72
CA ASN A 535 -10.49 1.12 34.81
C ASN A 535 -10.33 2.06 36.03
N CYS A 536 -9.37 3.00 36.02
CA CYS A 536 -9.10 3.90 37.15
C CYS A 536 -8.86 3.21 38.50
N ASP A 537 -8.30 1.99 38.47
CA ASP A 537 -8.20 1.09 39.62
C ASP A 537 -9.56 0.82 40.32
N VAL A 538 -10.68 1.03 39.63
CA VAL A 538 -12.00 0.65 40.12
C VAL A 538 -12.16 -0.86 39.93
N HIS A 539 -12.28 -1.55 41.05
CA HIS A 539 -12.39 -3.01 41.06
C HIS A 539 -13.86 -3.43 41.02
N GLU A 540 -14.68 -2.91 41.93
CA GLU A 540 -16.08 -3.29 42.06
C GLU A 540 -17.00 -2.62 41.02
N TYR A 541 -18.07 -3.31 40.65
CA TYR A 541 -19.17 -2.73 39.89
C TYR A 541 -20.05 -1.83 40.77
N LYS A 542 -20.39 -0.65 40.26
CA LYS A 542 -21.37 0.27 40.84
C LYS A 542 -22.29 0.78 39.73
N ASP A 543 -23.59 0.78 40.00
CA ASP A 543 -24.61 1.39 39.13
C ASP A 543 -24.56 2.92 39.27
N ALA A 544 -23.56 3.50 38.61
CA ALA A 544 -23.30 4.93 38.54
C ALA A 544 -22.73 5.26 37.16
N PHE A 545 -22.73 6.54 36.80
CA PHE A 545 -22.25 6.96 35.49
C PHE A 545 -20.78 6.57 35.27
N LEU A 546 -20.51 5.89 34.16
CA LEU A 546 -19.16 5.58 33.68
C LEU A 546 -18.36 6.87 33.53
N LEU A 547 -18.99 7.94 33.04
CA LEU A 547 -18.34 9.22 32.78
C LEU A 547 -17.83 9.93 34.04
N ASP A 548 -18.39 9.63 35.21
CA ASP A 548 -17.91 10.10 36.52
C ASP A 548 -16.80 9.21 37.09
N GLN A 549 -16.92 7.89 36.87
CA GLN A 549 -16.04 6.90 37.50
C GLN A 549 -14.69 6.75 36.80
N PHE A 550 -14.67 6.83 35.46
CA PHE A 550 -13.50 6.47 34.65
C PHE A 550 -12.91 7.72 33.98
N THR A 551 -11.92 8.33 34.62
CA THR A 551 -11.35 9.63 34.22
C THR A 551 -9.90 9.57 33.72
N THR A 552 -9.26 8.39 33.74
CA THR A 552 -7.90 8.22 33.23
C THR A 552 -7.86 7.39 31.94
N CYS A 553 -6.90 7.70 31.09
CA CYS A 553 -6.87 7.24 29.70
C CYS A 553 -5.44 7.09 29.15
N ALA A 554 -5.35 6.62 27.90
CA ALA A 554 -4.10 6.60 27.12
C ALA A 554 -3.58 8.02 26.89
N PRO A 555 -2.29 8.25 26.61
CA PRO A 555 -1.79 9.54 26.12
C PRO A 555 -2.34 9.92 24.74
N GLU A 556 -2.25 11.19 24.34
CA GLU A 556 -2.63 11.61 22.96
C GLU A 556 -1.76 10.92 21.91
N VAL A 557 -0.46 10.88 22.18
CA VAL A 557 0.51 10.24 21.29
C VAL A 557 0.71 8.78 21.73
N VAL A 558 -0.20 7.91 21.31
CA VAL A 558 -0.18 6.46 21.61
C VAL A 558 0.03 5.62 20.35
N ARG A 559 1.28 5.62 19.84
CA ARG A 559 1.65 4.89 18.60
C ARG A 559 1.37 3.39 18.68
N LYS A 560 1.47 2.83 19.90
CA LYS A 560 1.36 1.41 20.23
C LYS A 560 0.49 1.27 21.49
N PRO A 561 -0.41 0.27 21.57
CA PRO A 561 -0.78 -0.64 20.49
C PRO A 561 -1.47 0.13 19.36
N HIS A 562 -1.30 -0.29 18.10
CA HIS A 562 -1.89 0.45 16.95
C HIS A 562 -3.42 0.56 17.02
N GLN A 563 -4.06 -0.35 17.74
CA GLN A 563 -5.49 -0.35 18.02
C GLN A 563 -5.92 0.88 18.82
N ALA A 564 -5.05 1.48 19.64
CA ALA A 564 -5.39 2.69 20.42
C ALA A 564 -5.71 3.91 19.55
N TRP A 565 -5.26 3.91 18.29
CA TRP A 565 -5.59 4.91 17.28
C TRP A 565 -6.64 4.44 16.26
N GLY A 566 -7.35 3.35 16.52
CA GLY A 566 -8.57 3.05 15.78
C GLY A 566 -9.55 4.23 15.88
N PHE A 567 -10.44 4.35 14.90
CA PHE A 567 -11.50 5.37 14.93
C PHE A 567 -12.83 4.76 14.52
N LYS A 568 -13.91 5.38 14.97
CA LYS A 568 -15.22 5.30 14.31
C LYS A 568 -15.42 6.58 13.50
N THR A 569 -16.24 6.51 12.46
CA THR A 569 -16.46 7.66 11.57
C THR A 569 -17.93 8.01 11.57
N LEU A 570 -18.23 9.25 11.94
CA LEU A 570 -19.54 9.85 11.73
C LEU A 570 -19.57 10.34 10.27
N PHE A 571 -20.49 9.80 9.48
CA PHE A 571 -20.53 10.03 8.05
C PHE A 571 -21.92 10.40 7.57
N ARG A 572 -21.96 11.15 6.49
CA ARG A 572 -23.20 11.61 5.89
C ARG A 572 -23.79 10.56 4.96
N ASN A 573 -25.10 10.33 5.04
CA ASN A 573 -25.79 9.30 4.26
C ASN A 573 -26.13 9.77 2.83
N ILE A 574 -25.10 9.98 2.02
CA ILE A 574 -25.17 10.55 0.66
C ILE A 574 -24.61 9.62 -0.43
N ASP A 575 -24.63 8.32 -0.17
CA ASP A 575 -24.31 7.24 -1.12
C ASP A 575 -22.90 7.30 -1.75
N LEU A 576 -21.93 7.96 -1.09
CA LEU A 576 -20.52 7.92 -1.51
C LEU A 576 -19.91 6.53 -1.32
N TYR A 577 -20.48 5.72 -0.44
CA TYR A 577 -20.04 4.38 -0.10
C TYR A 577 -21.20 3.41 -0.23
N LYS A 578 -20.89 2.19 -0.66
CA LYS A 578 -21.90 1.16 -0.94
C LYS A 578 -22.52 0.53 0.30
N LYS A 579 -21.81 0.55 1.44
CA LYS A 579 -22.24 -0.15 2.65
C LYS A 579 -21.68 0.45 3.92
N MET A 580 -22.35 0.21 5.05
CA MET A 580 -21.83 0.53 6.36
C MET A 580 -20.69 -0.42 6.76
N GLY A 581 -19.93 -0.01 7.78
CA GLY A 581 -18.83 -0.81 8.30
C GLY A 581 -18.47 -0.40 9.71
N VAL A 582 -17.86 -1.33 10.44
CA VAL A 582 -17.58 -1.23 11.88
C VAL A 582 -16.84 0.05 12.30
N HIS A 583 -15.92 0.54 11.46
CA HIS A 583 -15.12 1.75 11.74
C HIS A 583 -15.54 2.95 10.89
N ARG A 584 -16.14 2.68 9.74
CA ARG A 584 -16.50 3.66 8.70
C ARG A 584 -17.29 2.97 7.59
N PRO A 585 -17.95 3.73 6.71
CA PRO A 585 -18.54 3.17 5.51
C PRO A 585 -17.48 2.59 4.56
N LYS A 586 -17.84 1.52 3.84
CA LYS A 586 -16.97 0.72 2.97
C LYS A 586 -17.50 0.68 1.54
N GLY A 587 -16.60 0.36 0.60
CA GLY A 587 -16.93 0.29 -0.81
C GLY A 587 -17.17 1.66 -1.42
N LEU A 588 -16.17 2.54 -1.34
CA LEU A 588 -16.18 3.86 -2.00
C LEU A 588 -16.59 3.70 -3.47
N VAL A 589 -17.55 4.52 -3.89
CA VAL A 589 -17.96 4.66 -5.29
C VAL A 589 -16.86 5.45 -6.00
N PRO A 590 -16.07 4.82 -6.88
CA PRO A 590 -14.78 5.36 -7.30
C PRO A 590 -14.90 6.69 -8.03
N ASP A 591 -15.92 6.89 -8.86
CA ASP A 591 -16.14 8.13 -9.60
C ASP A 591 -16.67 9.29 -8.73
N LEU A 592 -16.99 9.04 -7.46
CA LEU A 592 -17.41 10.05 -6.48
C LEU A 592 -16.33 10.36 -5.43
N TRP A 593 -15.10 9.90 -5.62
CA TRP A 593 -13.99 10.08 -4.67
C TRP A 593 -13.71 11.56 -4.34
N ASP A 594 -13.87 12.45 -5.31
CA ASP A 594 -13.65 13.89 -5.22
C ASP A 594 -14.71 14.62 -4.39
N ARG A 595 -15.84 13.94 -4.11
CA ARG A 595 -16.89 14.41 -3.21
C ARG A 595 -16.61 14.09 -1.75
N VAL A 596 -15.63 13.24 -1.43
CA VAL A 596 -15.28 12.90 -0.05
C VAL A 596 -14.59 14.10 0.60
N LYS A 597 -15.23 14.67 1.62
CA LYS A 597 -14.70 15.77 2.44
C LYS A 597 -14.58 15.26 3.88
N TRP A 598 -13.53 14.48 4.09
CA TRP A 598 -13.29 13.79 5.35
C TRP A 598 -12.26 14.54 6.18
N ILE A 599 -12.59 14.83 7.44
CA ILE A 599 -11.69 15.44 8.42
C ILE A 599 -11.41 14.51 9.61
N ASN A 600 -10.31 14.75 10.34
CA ASN A 600 -10.05 14.08 11.60
C ASN A 600 -10.72 14.80 12.79
N GLY A 601 -10.53 14.26 14.00
CA GLY A 601 -11.08 14.83 15.24
C GLY A 601 -10.56 16.21 15.63
N SER A 602 -9.60 16.77 14.90
CA SER A 602 -9.10 18.16 15.04
C SER A 602 -9.54 19.08 13.90
N GLY A 603 -10.45 18.63 13.03
CA GLY A 603 -10.92 19.41 11.88
C GLY A 603 -9.96 19.45 10.70
N LYS A 604 -8.86 18.68 10.71
CA LYS A 604 -7.88 18.64 9.62
C LYS A 604 -8.30 17.65 8.52
N PRO A 605 -8.12 17.98 7.23
CA PRO A 605 -8.43 17.04 6.14
C PRO A 605 -7.68 15.71 6.24
N MET A 606 -8.39 14.62 6.01
CA MET A 606 -7.83 13.27 5.93
C MET A 606 -7.18 13.04 4.56
N PRO A 607 -6.00 12.38 4.48
CA PRO A 607 -5.38 12.02 3.21
C PRO A 607 -6.28 11.10 2.38
N ARG A 608 -6.34 11.34 1.06
CA ARG A 608 -7.16 10.57 0.10
C ARG A 608 -6.89 9.07 0.13
N GLU A 609 -5.69 8.67 0.53
CA GLU A 609 -5.29 7.26 0.62
C GLU A 609 -6.02 6.50 1.73
N LEU A 610 -6.63 7.22 2.67
CA LEU A 610 -7.45 6.63 3.72
C LEU A 610 -8.91 6.42 3.29
N PHE A 611 -9.37 7.07 2.21
CA PHE A 611 -10.79 7.09 1.81
C PHE A 611 -11.38 5.68 1.61
N ARG A 612 -10.58 4.74 1.11
CA ARG A 612 -11.05 3.36 0.86
C ARG A 612 -10.80 2.40 2.00
N ASN A 613 -9.67 2.56 2.72
CA ASN A 613 -9.09 1.52 3.58
C ASN A 613 -8.67 1.99 4.99
N GLY A 614 -8.62 3.30 5.27
CA GLY A 614 -8.20 3.82 6.58
C GLY A 614 -9.15 3.44 7.70
N TRP A 615 -8.65 2.82 8.76
CA TRP A 615 -9.45 2.47 9.96
C TRP A 615 -8.80 2.95 11.27
N ARG A 616 -7.58 3.49 11.16
CA ARG A 616 -6.80 4.01 12.27
C ARG A 616 -6.06 5.26 11.86
N SER A 617 -5.80 6.12 12.84
CA SER A 617 -4.99 7.32 12.72
C SER A 617 -3.49 6.98 12.63
N THR A 618 -2.73 7.95 12.15
CA THR A 618 -1.27 7.95 12.04
C THR A 618 -0.74 9.20 12.74
N MET A 619 0.58 9.37 12.83
CA MET A 619 1.18 10.63 13.31
C MET A 619 0.70 11.85 12.53
N ASP A 620 0.35 11.68 11.25
CA ASP A 620 -0.08 12.80 10.40
C ASP A 620 -1.60 13.04 10.48
N THR A 621 -2.36 12.10 11.06
CA THR A 621 -3.84 12.12 10.96
C THR A 621 -4.57 11.99 12.29
N TYR A 622 -3.89 11.71 13.41
CA TYR A 622 -4.52 11.75 14.73
C TYR A 622 -5.02 13.18 15.03
N GLY A 623 -6.06 13.29 15.85
CA GLY A 623 -6.64 14.57 16.23
C GLY A 623 -7.77 14.38 17.23
N TYR A 624 -7.75 15.23 18.27
CA TYR A 624 -8.66 15.19 19.42
C TYR A 624 -9.22 16.58 19.78
N ASP A 625 -8.84 17.65 19.05
CA ASP A 625 -9.09 19.04 19.45
C ASP A 625 -10.57 19.44 19.39
N TRP A 626 -11.32 18.88 18.43
CA TRP A 626 -12.76 19.16 18.26
C TRP A 626 -13.61 18.06 18.84
N VAL A 627 -13.24 16.81 18.53
CA VAL A 627 -13.99 15.64 18.94
C VAL A 627 -13.06 14.43 19.08
N GLN A 628 -13.31 13.62 20.11
CA GLN A 628 -12.70 12.31 20.29
C GLN A 628 -13.77 11.27 20.61
N LEU A 629 -13.41 10.00 20.50
CA LEU A 629 -14.27 8.90 20.94
C LEU A 629 -13.69 8.29 22.21
N ASN A 630 -14.27 8.59 23.37
CA ASN A 630 -13.89 7.95 24.63
C ASN A 630 -14.32 6.49 24.56
N HIS A 631 -13.39 5.55 24.73
CA HIS A 631 -13.68 4.11 24.68
C HIS A 631 -13.37 3.45 26.03
N TYR A 632 -14.43 3.10 26.76
CA TYR A 632 -14.41 2.48 28.08
C TYR A 632 -14.41 0.95 27.99
N ALA A 633 -13.43 0.42 27.24
CA ALA A 633 -13.42 -0.99 26.84
C ALA A 633 -13.35 -1.98 28.00
N VAL A 634 -12.80 -1.60 29.15
CA VAL A 634 -12.59 -2.51 30.29
C VAL A 634 -13.56 -2.28 31.45
N ARG A 635 -14.05 -1.04 31.65
CA ARG A 635 -14.91 -0.64 32.81
C ARG A 635 -14.27 -1.10 34.14
N SER A 636 -15.06 -1.47 35.15
CA SER A 636 -14.55 -2.04 36.40
C SER A 636 -14.01 -3.47 36.19
N ALA A 637 -13.13 -3.93 37.07
CA ALA A 637 -12.59 -5.29 37.00
C ALA A 637 -13.71 -6.35 37.05
N GLU A 638 -14.72 -6.18 37.90
CA GLU A 638 -15.88 -7.08 37.98
C GLU A 638 -16.70 -7.10 36.68
N SER A 639 -16.95 -5.93 36.07
CA SER A 639 -17.67 -5.84 34.79
C SER A 639 -16.88 -6.50 33.65
N PHE A 640 -15.55 -6.46 33.71
CA PHE A 640 -14.71 -7.14 32.74
C PHE A 640 -14.81 -8.67 32.82
N LEU A 641 -15.08 -9.25 34.00
CA LEU A 641 -15.35 -10.69 34.13
C LEU A 641 -16.57 -11.09 33.30
N VAL A 642 -17.65 -10.32 33.40
CA VAL A 642 -18.89 -10.54 32.61
C VAL A 642 -18.62 -10.36 31.12
N LYS A 643 -17.82 -9.34 30.74
CA LYS A 643 -17.40 -9.12 29.35
C LYS A 643 -16.65 -10.32 28.78
N ARG A 644 -15.72 -10.91 29.56
CA ARG A 644 -14.98 -12.11 29.16
C ARG A 644 -15.90 -13.33 29.00
N ASP A 645 -16.81 -13.53 29.94
CA ASP A 645 -17.72 -14.69 29.95
C ASP A 645 -18.64 -14.74 28.72
N ARG A 646 -19.23 -13.60 28.33
CA ARG A 646 -20.17 -13.56 27.19
C ARG A 646 -19.49 -13.69 25.81
N GLY A 647 -18.16 -13.52 25.73
CA GLY A 647 -17.37 -13.57 24.49
C GLY A 647 -17.48 -12.31 23.59
N ARG A 648 -16.84 -12.34 22.41
CA ARG A 648 -16.89 -11.23 21.42
C ARG A 648 -18.02 -11.39 20.41
N VAL A 649 -18.62 -10.27 20.02
CA VAL A 649 -19.54 -10.16 18.87
C VAL A 649 -18.82 -10.30 17.51
N ASN A 650 -17.48 -10.16 17.45
CA ASN A 650 -16.73 -10.16 16.19
C ASN A 650 -15.75 -11.33 16.00
N HIS A 651 -15.34 -12.03 17.06
CA HIS A 651 -14.37 -13.13 17.01
C HIS A 651 -14.72 -14.15 18.10
N VAL A 652 -15.51 -15.15 17.74
CA VAL A 652 -16.00 -16.18 18.67
C VAL A 652 -14.91 -17.15 19.14
N ASP A 653 -13.74 -17.17 18.47
CA ASP A 653 -12.65 -18.13 18.73
C ASP A 653 -11.47 -17.57 19.57
N ARG A 654 -11.57 -16.36 20.13
CA ARG A 654 -10.44 -15.71 20.85
C ARG A 654 -10.77 -15.42 22.32
N ASP A 655 -9.94 -15.90 23.25
CA ASP A 655 -10.02 -15.59 24.68
C ASP A 655 -9.83 -14.07 24.92
N GLN A 656 -10.79 -13.43 25.59
CA GLN A 656 -10.67 -12.06 26.12
C GLN A 656 -9.99 -12.07 27.50
N GLY A 657 -8.84 -12.73 27.58
CA GLY A 657 -8.04 -12.81 28.79
C GLY A 657 -7.13 -11.59 29.02
N LEU A 658 -6.05 -11.81 29.76
CA LEU A 658 -5.10 -10.78 30.19
C LEU A 658 -4.53 -9.91 29.06
N ASN A 659 -4.29 -10.50 27.88
CA ASN A 659 -3.74 -9.75 26.75
C ASN A 659 -4.71 -8.65 26.27
N TYR A 660 -6.02 -8.92 26.28
CA TYR A 660 -7.01 -7.89 25.94
C TYR A 660 -7.04 -6.79 27.00
N TRP A 661 -7.09 -7.16 28.29
CA TRP A 661 -7.05 -6.19 29.39
C TRP A 661 -5.81 -5.30 29.30
N PHE A 662 -4.62 -5.90 29.19
CA PHE A 662 -3.34 -5.20 29.07
C PHE A 662 -3.31 -4.21 27.90
N ARG A 663 -3.90 -4.58 26.77
CA ARG A 663 -3.91 -3.74 25.55
C ARG A 663 -4.93 -2.60 25.61
N MET A 664 -6.01 -2.75 26.38
CA MET A 664 -7.15 -1.83 26.37
C MET A 664 -7.26 -0.97 27.65
N ASN A 665 -6.64 -1.39 28.75
CA ASN A 665 -6.69 -0.70 30.04
C ASN A 665 -5.60 0.37 30.15
N HIS A 666 -5.91 1.62 29.83
CA HIS A 666 -4.95 2.74 29.87
C HIS A 666 -5.29 3.76 30.96
N ASN A 667 -4.39 3.96 31.92
CA ASN A 667 -4.58 4.89 33.05
C ASN A 667 -3.46 5.95 33.15
N ALA A 668 -2.87 6.38 32.03
CA ALA A 668 -1.67 7.21 32.00
C ALA A 668 -1.94 8.72 32.22
N GLU A 669 -3.03 9.25 31.65
CA GLU A 669 -3.38 10.68 31.70
C GLU A 669 -4.82 10.87 32.20
N THR A 670 -5.08 11.95 32.93
CA THR A 670 -6.45 12.35 33.30
C THR A 670 -7.12 13.12 32.16
N GLU A 671 -8.36 12.77 31.81
CA GLU A 671 -9.16 13.42 30.78
C GLU A 671 -10.62 13.52 31.24
N THR A 672 -11.05 14.74 31.62
CA THR A 672 -12.37 15.02 32.19
C THR A 672 -13.23 15.94 31.31
N SER A 673 -12.79 16.27 30.10
CA SER A 673 -13.52 17.20 29.21
C SER A 673 -14.95 16.78 28.90
N ILE A 674 -15.24 15.47 28.89
CA ILE A 674 -16.59 14.94 28.67
C ILE A 674 -17.56 15.28 29.82
N GLN A 675 -17.04 15.49 31.04
CA GLN A 675 -17.84 15.69 32.25
C GLN A 675 -18.66 16.98 32.22
N ARG A 676 -18.29 17.93 31.35
CA ARG A 676 -19.10 19.13 31.09
C ARG A 676 -20.54 18.80 30.69
N MET A 677 -20.78 17.63 30.09
CA MET A 677 -22.09 17.19 29.62
C MET A 677 -22.87 16.37 30.65
N ILE A 678 -22.29 16.06 31.81
CA ILE A 678 -22.97 15.29 32.87
C ILE A 678 -24.27 15.94 33.33
N PRO A 679 -24.37 17.27 33.53
CA PRO A 679 -25.66 17.88 33.88
C PRO A 679 -26.76 17.65 32.84
N ALA A 680 -26.41 17.65 31.55
CA ALA A 680 -27.37 17.39 30.46
C ALA A 680 -27.72 15.90 30.37
N LEU A 681 -26.72 15.01 30.51
CA LEU A 681 -26.91 13.57 30.68
C LEU A 681 -27.87 13.27 31.84
N GLN A 682 -27.62 13.83 33.03
CA GLN A 682 -28.43 13.59 34.22
C GLN A 682 -29.88 14.01 34.00
N THR A 683 -30.12 15.12 33.31
CA THR A 683 -31.47 15.59 32.96
C THR A 683 -32.20 14.56 32.12
N GLU A 684 -31.56 14.05 31.07
CA GLU A 684 -32.14 13.04 30.19
C GLU A 684 -32.29 11.68 30.87
N TYR A 685 -31.31 11.29 31.69
CA TYR A 685 -31.36 10.06 32.49
C TYR A 685 -32.53 10.10 33.48
N ASN A 686 -32.72 11.22 34.18
CA ASN A 686 -33.85 11.41 35.08
C ASN A 686 -35.19 11.32 34.34
N ARG A 687 -35.25 11.82 33.09
CA ARG A 687 -36.45 11.70 32.24
C ARG A 687 -36.77 10.25 31.90
N LEU A 688 -35.76 9.43 31.60
CA LEU A 688 -35.93 7.99 31.36
C LEU A 688 -36.36 7.27 32.63
N MET A 689 -35.67 7.51 33.74
CA MET A 689 -35.92 6.86 35.03
C MET A 689 -37.22 7.31 35.73
N ALA A 690 -37.86 8.38 35.26
CA ALA A 690 -39.18 8.79 35.73
C ALA A 690 -40.29 7.82 35.29
N ASP A 691 -40.07 7.07 34.21
CA ASP A 691 -40.96 5.99 33.80
C ASP A 691 -40.71 4.74 34.66
N PRO A 692 -41.72 4.22 35.38
CA PRO A 692 -41.55 3.10 36.29
C PRO A 692 -41.17 1.80 35.56
N ASP A 693 -41.60 1.60 34.31
CA ASP A 693 -41.27 0.40 33.55
C ASP A 693 -39.80 0.42 33.12
N ILE A 694 -39.31 1.59 32.69
CA ILE A 694 -37.89 1.78 32.33
C ILE A 694 -37.00 1.56 33.55
N ARG A 695 -37.38 2.15 34.69
CA ARG A 695 -36.67 1.97 35.96
C ARG A 695 -36.61 0.49 36.36
N ALA A 696 -37.74 -0.20 36.35
CA ALA A 696 -37.80 -1.61 36.72
C ALA A 696 -36.95 -2.49 35.80
N ALA A 697 -36.97 -2.22 34.49
CA ALA A 697 -36.13 -2.94 33.53
C ALA A 697 -34.63 -2.70 33.79
N HIS A 698 -34.23 -1.46 34.10
CA HIS A 698 -32.85 -1.12 34.45
C HIS A 698 -32.40 -1.84 35.73
N GLU A 699 -33.19 -1.71 36.80
CA GLU A 699 -32.93 -2.35 38.09
C GLU A 699 -32.84 -3.89 37.94
N TYR A 700 -33.66 -4.49 37.08
CA TYR A 700 -33.57 -5.91 36.76
C TYR A 700 -32.24 -6.26 36.08
N SER A 701 -31.83 -5.54 35.03
CA SER A 701 -30.57 -5.79 34.35
C SER A 701 -29.35 -5.57 35.26
N VAL A 702 -29.40 -4.56 36.14
CA VAL A 702 -28.38 -4.31 37.17
C VAL A 702 -28.29 -5.51 38.12
N GLY A 703 -29.42 -6.02 38.60
CA GLY A 703 -29.47 -7.22 39.45
C GLY A 703 -28.88 -8.45 38.75
N GLN A 704 -29.27 -8.70 37.50
CA GLN A 704 -28.72 -9.81 36.69
C GLN A 704 -27.20 -9.69 36.50
N HIS A 705 -26.68 -8.48 36.33
CA HIS A 705 -25.25 -8.24 36.19
C HIS A 705 -24.50 -8.48 37.50
N GLN A 706 -25.05 -8.03 38.64
CA GLN A 706 -24.51 -8.30 39.97
C GLN A 706 -24.51 -9.79 40.31
N ASP A 707 -25.61 -10.49 40.02
CA ASP A 707 -25.72 -11.93 40.22
C ASP A 707 -24.71 -12.69 39.34
N LYS A 708 -24.51 -12.24 38.10
CA LYS A 708 -23.52 -12.82 37.20
C LYS A 708 -22.10 -12.60 37.72
N ILE A 709 -21.78 -11.41 38.22
CA ILE A 709 -20.49 -11.12 38.87
C ILE A 709 -20.28 -12.07 40.06
N ALA A 710 -21.25 -12.17 40.95
CA ALA A 710 -21.19 -13.05 42.12
C ALA A 710 -20.99 -14.53 41.72
N ALA A 711 -21.72 -15.00 40.71
CA ALA A 711 -21.60 -16.35 40.19
C ALA A 711 -20.21 -16.63 39.58
N LEU A 712 -19.65 -15.68 38.83
CA LEU A 712 -18.31 -15.81 38.25
C LEU A 712 -17.25 -15.83 39.36
N ARG A 713 -17.30 -14.88 40.30
CA ARG A 713 -16.35 -14.80 41.43
C ARG A 713 -16.41 -15.98 42.39
N ALA A 714 -17.54 -16.70 42.45
CA ALA A 714 -17.62 -17.95 43.20
C ALA A 714 -16.78 -19.08 42.59
N THR A 715 -16.32 -18.97 41.34
CA THR A 715 -15.46 -19.96 40.69
C THR A 715 -13.98 -19.63 40.88
N GLU A 716 -13.16 -20.65 41.16
CA GLU A 716 -11.72 -20.48 41.41
C GLU A 716 -10.99 -19.81 40.22
N ASN A 717 -11.38 -20.15 38.99
CA ASN A 717 -10.74 -19.60 37.78
C ASN A 717 -10.96 -18.09 37.64
N TYR A 718 -12.19 -17.62 37.84
CA TYR A 718 -12.51 -16.20 37.72
C TYR A 718 -12.05 -15.40 38.94
N GLU A 719 -12.02 -15.97 40.14
CA GLU A 719 -11.48 -15.28 41.31
C GLU A 719 -9.96 -15.09 41.20
N LYS A 720 -9.22 -16.10 40.70
CA LYS A 720 -7.79 -15.94 40.37
C LYS A 720 -7.58 -14.86 39.31
N PHE A 721 -8.39 -14.88 38.25
CA PHE A 721 -8.31 -13.88 37.19
C PHE A 721 -8.59 -12.48 37.72
N TYR A 722 -9.64 -12.31 38.53
CA TYR A 722 -9.97 -11.05 39.20
C TYR A 722 -8.81 -10.54 40.06
N GLY A 723 -8.20 -11.41 40.87
CA GLY A 723 -7.02 -11.06 41.68
C GLY A 723 -5.80 -10.65 40.85
N GLU A 724 -5.66 -11.20 39.65
CA GLU A 724 -4.60 -10.78 38.72
C GLU A 724 -4.88 -9.39 38.13
N LEU A 725 -6.12 -9.13 37.67
CA LEU A 725 -6.54 -7.84 37.11
C LEU A 725 -6.40 -6.69 38.12
N THR A 726 -6.69 -6.96 39.39
CA THR A 726 -6.66 -6.00 40.51
C THR A 726 -5.32 -5.97 41.24
N SER A 727 -4.31 -6.70 40.75
CA SER A 727 -2.98 -6.69 41.36
C SER A 727 -2.27 -5.35 41.16
N SER A 728 -1.46 -4.96 42.14
CA SER A 728 -0.54 -3.80 42.04
C SER A 728 0.27 -3.80 40.74
N ARG A 729 0.62 -4.99 40.23
CA ARG A 729 1.34 -5.10 38.97
C ARG A 729 0.52 -4.58 37.79
N PHE A 730 -0.72 -5.04 37.63
CA PHE A 730 -1.56 -4.64 36.49
C PHE A 730 -2.02 -3.20 36.59
N GLU A 731 -2.30 -2.70 37.80
CA GLU A 731 -2.58 -1.29 38.03
C GLU A 731 -1.41 -0.40 37.57
N ARG A 732 -0.17 -0.74 37.95
CA ARG A 732 1.00 0.04 37.53
C ARG A 732 1.30 -0.11 36.03
N LEU A 733 1.19 -1.31 35.47
CA LEU A 733 1.39 -1.53 34.03
C LEU A 733 0.45 -0.67 33.17
N SER A 734 -0.82 -0.54 33.57
CA SER A 734 -1.82 0.26 32.85
C SER A 734 -1.45 1.75 32.69
N ARG A 735 -0.54 2.26 33.53
CA ARG A 735 -0.07 3.66 33.52
C ARG A 735 1.14 3.88 32.62
N ILE A 736 1.89 2.82 32.33
CA ILE A 736 3.17 2.89 31.59
C ILE A 736 3.13 2.21 30.22
N LEU A 737 1.94 1.93 29.67
CA LEU A 737 1.80 1.20 28.40
C LEU A 737 2.57 1.80 27.22
N HIS A 738 2.88 3.10 27.26
CA HIS A 738 3.63 3.81 26.23
C HIS A 738 5.07 3.29 26.04
N VAL A 739 5.65 2.60 27.03
CA VAL A 739 7.02 2.06 26.96
C VAL A 739 7.11 0.76 26.14
N PHE A 740 5.98 0.15 25.75
CA PHE A 740 5.98 -1.17 25.15
C PHE A 740 5.90 -1.16 23.61
N GLY A 741 6.70 -2.02 22.99
CA GLY A 741 6.67 -2.27 21.55
C GLY A 741 5.50 -3.13 21.09
N SER A 742 5.25 -3.15 19.78
CA SER A 742 4.21 -3.97 19.15
C SER A 742 4.30 -5.46 19.51
N ALA A 743 5.52 -6.00 19.58
CA ALA A 743 5.75 -7.41 19.88
C ALA A 743 5.26 -7.77 21.28
N VAL A 744 5.39 -6.87 22.26
CA VAL A 744 4.90 -7.07 23.63
C VAL A 744 3.37 -7.11 23.66
N PHE A 745 2.70 -6.20 22.96
CA PHE A 745 1.24 -6.25 22.83
C PHE A 745 0.73 -7.47 22.04
N GLY A 746 1.57 -8.04 21.17
CA GLY A 746 1.27 -9.30 20.47
C GLY A 746 1.37 -10.49 21.44
N ALA A 747 2.52 -10.63 22.10
CA ALA A 747 2.81 -11.74 23.02
C ALA A 747 2.02 -11.68 24.34
N GLY A 748 1.58 -10.50 24.76
CA GLY A 748 0.85 -10.26 26.00
C GLY A 748 1.75 -9.98 27.21
N PRO A 749 1.15 -9.67 28.38
CA PRO A 749 1.88 -9.15 29.54
C PRO A 749 2.85 -10.14 30.20
N GLY A 750 2.75 -11.43 29.89
CA GLY A 750 3.61 -12.48 30.47
C GLY A 750 5.09 -12.37 30.07
N VAL A 751 5.41 -11.67 28.98
CA VAL A 751 6.81 -11.45 28.56
C VAL A 751 7.48 -10.27 29.26
N ILE A 752 6.73 -9.51 30.06
CA ILE A 752 7.22 -8.33 30.77
C ILE A 752 7.92 -8.79 32.07
N PRO A 753 9.14 -8.31 32.37
CA PRO A 753 9.81 -8.63 33.62
C PRO A 753 8.95 -8.31 34.85
N PRO A 754 8.93 -9.17 35.89
CA PRO A 754 8.00 -9.00 37.01
C PRO A 754 8.11 -7.72 37.83
N ASP A 755 9.25 -7.05 37.77
CA ASP A 755 9.57 -5.85 38.53
C ASP A 755 9.64 -4.59 37.66
N LEU A 756 9.40 -4.68 36.34
CA LEU A 756 9.60 -3.55 35.42
C LEU A 756 8.77 -2.32 35.81
N GLN A 757 7.52 -2.54 36.22
CA GLN A 757 6.61 -1.47 36.65
C GLN A 757 7.00 -0.77 37.96
N ASP A 758 7.97 -1.33 38.69
CA ASP A 758 8.47 -0.80 39.96
C ASP A 758 9.81 -0.05 39.80
N ARG A 759 10.39 -0.07 38.59
CA ARG A 759 11.67 0.59 38.29
C ARG A 759 11.45 2.07 37.97
N ASP A 760 12.46 2.88 38.30
CA ASP A 760 12.57 4.24 37.78
C ASP A 760 13.04 4.17 36.32
N LEU A 761 12.11 4.39 35.38
CA LEU A 761 12.35 4.26 33.95
C LEU A 761 12.74 5.63 33.36
N PRO A 762 13.85 5.72 32.59
CA PRO A 762 14.21 6.97 31.94
C PRO A 762 13.12 7.40 30.91
N PRO A 763 13.01 8.70 30.58
CA PRO A 763 11.95 9.21 29.69
C PRO A 763 11.92 8.58 28.28
N ASP A 764 13.05 8.07 27.80
CA ASP A 764 13.22 7.41 26.50
C ASP A 764 13.22 5.88 26.60
N PHE A 765 12.87 5.32 27.76
CA PHE A 765 12.82 3.88 27.97
C PHE A 765 11.82 3.21 27.02
N PHE A 766 12.26 2.11 26.40
CA PHE A 766 11.45 1.31 25.49
C PHE A 766 11.76 -0.17 25.67
N PHE A 767 10.71 -0.98 25.85
CA PHE A 767 10.79 -2.42 26.03
C PHE A 767 10.10 -3.15 24.87
N THR A 768 10.82 -4.09 24.26
CA THR A 768 10.29 -4.98 23.21
C THR A 768 10.91 -6.36 23.32
N VAL A 769 10.28 -7.35 22.68
CA VAL A 769 10.77 -8.74 22.59
C VAL A 769 10.88 -9.17 21.13
N GLU A 770 11.65 -10.20 20.85
CA GLU A 770 11.57 -10.94 19.58
C GLU A 770 10.28 -11.78 19.59
N HIS A 771 9.42 -11.60 18.60
CA HIS A 771 8.17 -12.36 18.48
C HIS A 771 7.87 -12.59 17.01
N ASP A 772 8.05 -13.83 16.56
CA ASP A 772 7.68 -14.31 15.23
C ASP A 772 6.18 -14.65 15.21
N GLY A 773 5.37 -13.61 15.31
CA GLY A 773 3.92 -13.68 15.17
C GLY A 773 3.43 -12.34 14.65
N GLU A 774 2.66 -12.35 13.55
CA GLU A 774 1.92 -11.14 13.21
C GLU A 774 1.02 -10.78 14.39
N ALA A 775 0.86 -9.49 14.67
CA ALA A 775 -0.20 -9.06 15.58
C ALA A 775 -1.54 -9.45 14.95
N GLU A 776 -2.04 -10.65 15.27
CA GLU A 776 -3.23 -11.22 14.64
C GLU A 776 -4.44 -10.34 14.96
N HIS A 777 -4.81 -9.52 13.98
CA HIS A 777 -5.85 -8.49 14.06
C HIS A 777 -7.21 -9.06 14.45
#